data_AF-A0A443HPF8-F1
#
_entry.id   AF-A0A443HPF8-F1
#
_cell.length_a   1.000
_cell.length_b   1.000
_cell.length_c   1.000
_cell.angle_alpha   90.00
_cell.angle_beta   90.00
_cell.angle_gamma   90.00
#
_symmetry.space_group_name_H-M   'P 1'
#
loop_
_entity.id
_entity.type
_entity.pdbx_description
1 polymer ?
#
loop_
_entity_poly.entity_id
_entity_poly.type
_entity_poly.pdbx_seq_one_letter_code
_entity_poly.pdbx_strand_id
1 'polypeptide(L)'
;MSAKISKPTVLLLGTCDTKLEELLFVKKEIERTKACSVLLMDLGRVSSTHPAVDIGHASLLEHASLPTSQDPNTYFATLAKGDYIQTLTAFAITTTTDLVQSTKIQGIIGIGGSSGTAIAAAVMREAVPIGFPKLMVSTMASGNVKPFIEETDITLMYSVVDIAGTNTILNRILSNAAAAIVGMTCSHAEHLRWESIQPAKKRVAVTMFGVTTPCVDKIREHLEQNHGYEVYVFHATGSGGKAMERLIYEGQLDAVIDLTTTEIADELVGGVLTAGPNRLEAAARAGIPQIISVGACDMVNFGPKDTVPEKFTGRLLYEHNPAVTLMRTSPEECQMIGQDIAQKLRTHSTNPEVVRVVLPERGISMISTEGQSFHDSEADSSLFSTLKQGLSETEIKVDGVSLDINDPEFADPGGLWRGSLTAPKIDNNNNNVLSPHQSIQAVKMAAPAHKFKVADISLAAFGRREIELSEIEMPGLMSIRERYAADQPLKGARIAGCLHMTIQTAVLIETLVALGAEVTWSSCNIFSTQDHAAAAIAAAGVPVFAWKGETEEEYNWCLEQQLHAFKDGKKLNLILDDGGDLTSLVHNKYPEMLKDCYGVSEETTTGVHHLYRMLKEGKLLVPAINVNDSVTKSKFDNLYGCRESLIDGIKRATDVMIAGKVAVVAGYGDVGKGCAQALHSMGARVIVTEIDPINALQAAVSGFQVTTMEEAAPLGQIFVTTTGCRDILVAKHFEVMKNDAIVCNIGHFDIEIDVAWLKANAKSVQNIKPQVDRFLMPNGRHIILLAEGRLVNLGCATGHSSFVMSCSFSNQVLAQIALFKAEDAAFGKKYIEFGASGKKPVGVYVLPKILDEQVAFLHLAHVNAKLSKLTPVQAEYLGIPAEGPFKAEMYVIDLFPLFYFTLFTDSLLATATKLFRRKRDFFRVLWASHDI
;
A
#
# COMPACT_ATOMS: atom_id res chain seq x y z
N MET A 1 -9.81 -40.99 -8.42
CA MET A 1 -9.57 -41.27 -6.99
C MET A 1 -8.93 -40.04 -6.40
N SER A 2 -9.61 -39.35 -5.48
CA SER A 2 -9.05 -38.19 -4.77
C SER A 2 -7.92 -38.69 -3.87
N ALA A 3 -6.67 -38.32 -4.17
CA ALA A 3 -5.56 -38.56 -3.26
C ALA A 3 -5.87 -37.80 -1.96
N LYS A 4 -5.97 -38.53 -0.84
CA LYS A 4 -6.11 -37.93 0.50
C LYS A 4 -4.99 -36.90 0.66
N ILE A 5 -5.37 -35.63 0.76
CA ILE A 5 -4.45 -34.51 0.95
C ILE A 5 -3.73 -34.69 2.28
N SER A 6 -2.40 -34.76 2.26
CA SER A 6 -1.60 -34.80 3.48
C SER A 6 -1.63 -33.43 4.16
N LYS A 7 -1.83 -33.46 5.47
CA LYS A 7 -1.82 -32.28 6.35
C LYS A 7 -0.42 -31.64 6.33
N PRO A 8 -0.27 -30.30 6.14
CA PRO A 8 1.03 -29.64 6.18
C PRO A 8 1.74 -29.86 7.52
N THR A 9 3.07 -29.92 7.49
CA THR A 9 3.87 -30.26 8.68
C THR A 9 4.85 -29.14 9.03
N VAL A 10 4.89 -28.81 10.32
CA VAL A 10 5.83 -27.84 10.90
C VAL A 10 6.97 -28.59 11.59
N LEU A 11 8.21 -28.23 11.29
CA LEU A 11 9.38 -28.68 12.04
C LEU A 11 9.60 -27.76 13.24
N LEU A 12 9.49 -28.31 14.45
CA LEU A 12 9.76 -27.62 15.70
C LEU A 12 11.19 -27.94 16.17
N LEU A 13 12.03 -26.92 16.23
CA LEU A 13 13.42 -26.99 16.66
C LEU A 13 13.57 -26.52 18.12
N GLY A 14 14.27 -27.29 18.94
CA GLY A 14 14.66 -26.81 20.26
C GLY A 14 15.55 -27.78 21.04
N THR A 15 16.17 -27.25 22.09
CA THR A 15 17.08 -28.02 22.94
C THR A 15 16.27 -28.79 24.00
N CYS A 16 15.95 -30.08 23.75
CA CYS A 16 15.01 -30.82 24.60
C CYS A 16 15.56 -31.11 26.00
N ASP A 17 16.87 -31.14 26.18
CA ASP A 17 17.51 -31.31 27.49
C ASP A 17 17.16 -30.21 28.51
N THR A 18 16.77 -29.02 28.05
CA THR A 18 16.57 -27.84 28.89
C THR A 18 15.23 -27.15 28.69
N LYS A 19 14.51 -27.41 27.59
CA LYS A 19 13.33 -26.64 27.16
C LYS A 19 12.17 -27.53 26.70
N LEU A 20 12.15 -28.79 27.16
CA LEU A 20 11.17 -29.78 26.70
C LEU A 20 9.73 -29.34 27.00
N GLU A 21 9.46 -28.75 28.16
CA GLU A 21 8.10 -28.36 28.56
C GLU A 21 7.51 -27.30 27.61
N GLU A 22 8.30 -26.31 27.22
CA GLU A 22 7.93 -25.23 26.31
C GLU A 22 7.75 -25.75 24.88
N LEU A 23 8.60 -26.67 24.45
CA LEU A 23 8.50 -27.33 23.14
C LEU A 23 7.22 -28.18 23.06
N LEU A 24 6.90 -28.93 24.11
CA LEU A 24 5.64 -29.69 24.20
C LEU A 24 4.43 -28.76 24.22
N PHE A 25 4.52 -27.62 24.90
CA PHE A 25 3.45 -26.61 24.89
C PHE A 25 3.20 -26.07 23.48
N VAL A 26 4.24 -25.68 22.75
CA VAL A 26 4.09 -25.18 21.37
C VAL A 26 3.61 -26.26 20.42
N LYS A 27 4.14 -27.49 20.51
CA LYS A 27 3.63 -28.64 19.73
C LYS A 27 2.13 -28.82 19.94
N LYS A 28 1.68 -28.82 21.20
CA LYS A 28 0.25 -28.93 21.56
C LYS A 28 -0.58 -27.78 20.98
N GLU A 29 -0.12 -26.54 21.06
CA GLU A 29 -0.85 -25.37 20.53
C GLU A 29 -0.96 -25.40 19.00
N ILE A 30 0.09 -25.82 18.29
CA ILE A 30 0.05 -26.01 16.83
C ILE A 30 -0.96 -27.10 16.48
N GLU A 31 -0.88 -28.27 17.12
CA GLU A 31 -1.74 -29.42 16.83
C GLU A 31 -3.21 -29.19 17.21
N ARG A 32 -3.47 -28.35 18.23
CA ARG A 32 -4.82 -27.97 18.67
C ARG A 32 -5.67 -27.37 17.55
N THR A 33 -5.05 -26.67 16.60
CA THR A 33 -5.72 -26.09 15.42
C THR A 33 -6.24 -27.15 14.44
N LYS A 34 -5.70 -28.37 14.50
CA LYS A 34 -5.91 -29.44 13.51
C LYS A 34 -5.51 -29.06 12.07
N ALA A 35 -4.83 -27.94 11.86
CA ALA A 35 -4.40 -27.46 10.55
C ALA A 35 -3.01 -28.01 10.16
N CYS A 36 -2.05 -28.02 11.09
CA CYS A 36 -0.69 -28.53 10.86
C CYS A 36 -0.32 -29.71 11.78
N SER A 37 0.51 -30.63 11.29
CA SER A 37 1.20 -31.65 12.08
C SER A 37 2.56 -31.10 12.55
N VAL A 38 3.18 -31.70 13.56
CA VAL A 38 4.47 -31.24 14.10
C VAL A 38 5.48 -32.37 14.19
N LEU A 39 6.67 -32.16 13.63
CA LEU A 39 7.87 -32.95 13.92
C LEU A 39 8.76 -32.19 14.90
N LEU A 40 9.11 -32.79 16.04
CA LEU A 40 10.03 -32.22 17.02
C LEU A 40 11.44 -32.76 16.82
N MET A 41 12.39 -31.87 16.57
CA MET A 41 13.82 -32.18 16.44
C MET A 41 14.57 -31.74 17.69
N ASP A 42 15.29 -32.69 18.30
CA ASP A 42 16.11 -32.44 19.48
C ASP A 42 17.46 -31.84 19.10
N LEU A 43 17.69 -30.61 19.55
CA LEU A 43 18.94 -29.87 19.41
C LEU A 43 19.65 -29.70 20.77
N GLY A 44 19.34 -30.55 21.75
CA GLY A 44 19.93 -30.56 23.07
C GLY A 44 21.34 -31.13 23.09
N ARG A 45 22.12 -30.82 24.14
CA ARG A 45 23.45 -31.41 24.29
C ARG A 45 23.36 -32.85 24.79
N VAL A 46 22.35 -33.12 25.60
CA VAL A 46 22.01 -34.46 26.09
C VAL A 46 20.77 -34.94 25.36
N SER A 47 20.81 -36.16 24.82
CA SER A 47 19.67 -36.71 24.09
C SER A 47 18.46 -36.87 24.99
N SER A 48 17.30 -36.42 24.52
CA SER A 48 16.01 -36.72 25.14
C SER A 48 15.46 -38.07 24.69
N THR A 49 14.92 -38.85 25.63
CA THR A 49 14.20 -40.12 25.37
C THR A 49 12.68 -39.93 25.34
N HIS A 50 12.20 -38.69 25.41
CA HIS A 50 10.77 -38.41 25.48
C HIS A 50 10.07 -38.84 24.17
N PRO A 51 8.93 -39.56 24.23
CA PRO A 51 8.30 -40.15 23.05
C PRO A 51 7.75 -39.14 22.03
N ALA A 52 7.66 -37.85 22.41
CA ALA A 52 7.24 -36.78 21.50
C ALA A 52 8.38 -36.22 20.62
N VAL A 53 9.63 -36.63 20.86
CA VAL A 53 10.78 -36.29 20.03
C VAL A 53 10.76 -37.20 18.81
N ASP A 54 10.55 -36.61 17.64
CA ASP A 54 10.44 -37.34 16.38
C ASP A 54 11.82 -37.55 15.72
N ILE A 55 12.73 -36.59 15.90
CA ILE A 55 14.09 -36.61 15.35
C ILE A 55 15.07 -36.38 16.51
N GLY A 56 15.64 -37.48 17.02
CA GLY A 56 16.66 -37.46 18.08
C GLY A 56 18.09 -37.57 17.55
N HIS A 57 19.07 -37.63 18.46
CA HIS A 57 20.50 -37.66 18.11
C HIS A 57 20.87 -38.84 17.20
N ALA A 58 20.31 -40.02 17.42
CA ALA A 58 20.56 -41.20 16.58
C ALA A 58 20.15 -40.95 15.11
N SER A 59 19.03 -40.27 14.88
CA SER A 59 18.54 -39.92 13.53
C SER A 59 19.40 -38.83 12.88
N LEU A 60 19.80 -37.81 13.65
CA LEU A 60 20.70 -36.75 13.15
C LEU A 60 22.05 -37.29 12.69
N LEU A 61 22.52 -38.37 13.32
CA LEU A 61 23.81 -39.00 13.05
C LEU A 61 23.72 -40.14 12.02
N GLU A 62 22.54 -40.43 11.47
CA GLU A 62 22.33 -41.52 10.49
C GLU A 62 23.13 -41.29 9.18
N HIS A 63 23.46 -40.04 8.88
CA HIS A 63 24.29 -39.66 7.72
C HIS A 63 25.78 -39.46 8.07
N ALA A 64 26.17 -39.68 9.34
CA ALA A 64 27.53 -39.53 9.82
C ALA A 64 28.27 -40.87 9.87
N SER A 65 29.49 -40.93 9.31
CA SER A 65 30.41 -42.06 9.54
C SER A 65 31.07 -41.94 10.91
N LEU A 66 30.34 -42.23 11.98
CA LEU A 66 30.90 -42.25 13.33
C LEU A 66 31.83 -43.45 13.53
N PRO A 67 32.94 -43.32 14.29
CA PRO A 67 33.73 -44.46 14.75
C PRO A 67 32.85 -45.45 15.53
N THR A 68 33.01 -46.75 15.30
CA THR A 68 32.16 -47.84 15.83
C THR A 68 32.09 -47.93 17.36
N SER A 69 32.89 -47.14 18.09
CA SER A 69 33.01 -47.13 19.55
C SER A 69 32.24 -46.00 20.25
N GLN A 70 31.51 -45.13 19.53
CA GLN A 70 30.77 -44.01 20.13
C GLN A 70 29.26 -44.22 20.04
N ASP A 71 28.56 -44.09 21.18
CA ASP A 71 27.09 -44.14 21.25
C ASP A 71 26.52 -42.81 20.72
N PRO A 72 25.70 -42.82 19.65
CA PRO A 72 25.08 -41.63 19.06
C PRO A 72 24.33 -40.75 20.07
N ASN A 73 23.75 -41.34 21.11
CA ASN A 73 22.97 -40.59 22.10
C ASN A 73 23.86 -39.78 23.08
N THR A 74 25.13 -40.14 23.21
CA THR A 74 26.09 -39.48 24.11
C THR A 74 27.16 -38.68 23.37
N TYR A 75 27.28 -38.86 22.04
CA TYR A 75 28.30 -38.22 21.20
C TYR A 75 28.45 -36.71 21.44
N PHE A 76 27.35 -35.96 21.30
CA PHE A 76 27.34 -34.50 21.46
C PHE A 76 27.70 -34.02 22.89
N ALA A 77 27.42 -34.83 23.92
CA ALA A 77 27.81 -34.52 25.29
C ALA A 77 29.32 -34.60 25.51
N THR A 78 30.04 -35.39 24.72
CA THR A 78 31.51 -35.53 24.82
C THR A 78 32.29 -34.36 24.21
N LEU A 79 31.66 -33.56 23.34
CA LEU A 79 32.29 -32.44 22.65
C LEU A 79 32.38 -31.20 23.55
N ALA A 80 33.37 -30.34 23.28
CA ALA A 80 33.40 -29.00 23.87
C ALA A 80 32.19 -28.18 23.38
N LYS A 81 31.77 -27.17 24.16
CA LYS A 81 30.50 -26.45 23.89
C LYS A 81 30.45 -25.81 22.48
N GLY A 82 31.56 -25.25 22.00
CA GLY A 82 31.64 -24.67 20.65
C GLY A 82 31.53 -25.75 19.56
N ASP A 83 32.35 -26.79 19.67
CA ASP A 83 32.38 -27.92 18.72
C ASP A 83 31.04 -28.66 18.66
N TYR A 84 30.37 -28.81 19.80
CA TYR A 84 29.02 -29.34 19.90
C TYR A 84 28.03 -28.52 19.06
N ILE A 85 27.98 -27.20 19.28
CA ILE A 85 27.06 -26.30 18.57
C ILE A 85 27.29 -26.41 17.06
N GLN A 86 28.55 -26.33 16.62
CA GLN A 86 28.88 -26.39 15.19
C GLN A 86 28.53 -27.75 14.57
N THR A 87 28.93 -28.85 15.23
CA THR A 87 28.73 -30.21 14.71
C THR A 87 27.25 -30.58 14.66
N LEU A 88 26.50 -30.28 15.73
CA LEU A 88 25.05 -30.52 15.77
C LEU A 88 24.31 -29.70 14.71
N THR A 89 24.69 -28.42 14.54
CA THR A 89 24.09 -27.52 13.54
C THR A 89 24.24 -28.11 12.13
N ALA A 90 25.43 -28.60 11.76
CA ALA A 90 25.67 -29.20 10.45
C ALA A 90 24.78 -30.43 10.18
N PHE A 91 24.61 -31.31 11.17
CA PHE A 91 23.72 -32.47 11.04
C PHE A 91 22.24 -32.08 10.97
N ALA A 92 21.83 -31.09 11.77
CA ALA A 92 20.47 -30.56 11.74
C ALA A 92 20.15 -29.86 10.41
N ILE A 93 21.11 -29.16 9.80
CA ILE A 93 20.98 -28.56 8.46
C ILE A 93 20.77 -29.66 7.42
N THR A 94 21.61 -30.69 7.42
CA THR A 94 21.51 -31.81 6.46
C THR A 94 20.14 -32.47 6.56
N THR A 95 19.75 -32.86 7.78
CA THR A 95 18.45 -33.51 8.03
C THR A 95 17.28 -32.63 7.63
N THR A 96 17.32 -31.33 7.96
CA THR A 96 16.26 -30.38 7.61
C THR A 96 16.17 -30.19 6.10
N THR A 97 17.30 -30.13 5.40
CA THR A 97 17.36 -30.03 3.93
C THR A 97 16.67 -31.23 3.29
N ASP A 98 16.95 -32.45 3.78
CA ASP A 98 16.30 -33.67 3.29
C ASP A 98 14.79 -33.65 3.53
N LEU A 99 14.34 -33.13 4.67
CA LEU A 99 12.91 -32.98 4.98
C LEU A 99 12.22 -31.98 4.04
N VAL A 100 12.87 -30.87 3.70
CA VAL A 100 12.34 -29.89 2.73
C VAL A 100 12.30 -30.49 1.32
N GLN A 101 13.40 -31.08 0.85
CA GLN A 101 13.49 -31.64 -0.49
C GLN A 101 12.53 -32.83 -0.70
N SER A 102 12.31 -33.63 0.33
CA SER A 102 11.31 -34.70 0.32
C SER A 102 9.87 -34.22 0.60
N THR A 103 9.65 -32.90 0.68
CA THR A 103 8.35 -32.25 0.96
C THR A 103 7.66 -32.72 2.24
N LYS A 104 8.44 -33.19 3.22
CA LYS A 104 7.93 -33.67 4.50
C LYS A 104 7.56 -32.54 5.45
N ILE A 105 8.09 -31.32 5.24
CA ILE A 105 7.80 -30.14 6.04
C ILE A 105 7.50 -28.93 5.14
N GLN A 106 6.66 -28.02 5.63
CA GLN A 106 6.21 -26.80 4.94
C GLN A 106 6.37 -25.54 5.80
N GLY A 107 6.84 -25.69 7.03
CA GLY A 107 7.19 -24.58 7.91
C GLY A 107 8.14 -25.01 9.00
N ILE A 108 8.87 -24.07 9.57
CA ILE A 108 9.87 -24.32 10.61
C ILE A 108 9.74 -23.27 11.72
N ILE A 109 9.73 -23.75 12.96
CA ILE A 109 9.69 -22.90 14.16
C ILE A 109 10.77 -23.32 15.14
N GLY A 110 11.50 -22.35 15.69
CA GLY A 110 12.52 -22.56 16.70
C GLY A 110 12.20 -21.84 18.01
N ILE A 111 12.57 -22.43 19.14
CA ILE A 111 12.42 -21.82 20.46
C ILE A 111 13.72 -21.97 21.23
N GLY A 112 14.29 -20.88 21.74
CA GLY A 112 15.46 -20.98 22.60
C GLY A 112 16.02 -19.67 23.11
N GLY A 113 16.82 -19.76 24.17
CA GLY A 113 17.73 -18.70 24.58
C GLY A 113 18.92 -18.58 23.61
N SER A 114 20.03 -17.97 24.04
CA SER A 114 21.19 -17.66 23.18
C SER A 114 21.69 -18.83 22.32
N SER A 115 22.11 -19.96 22.91
CA SER A 115 22.68 -21.08 22.14
C SER A 115 21.66 -21.79 21.26
N GLY A 116 20.42 -21.96 21.73
CA GLY A 116 19.35 -22.58 20.93
C GLY A 116 18.96 -21.70 19.74
N THR A 117 18.98 -20.38 19.91
CA THR A 117 18.76 -19.41 18.82
C THR A 117 19.85 -19.50 17.77
N ALA A 118 21.12 -19.59 18.18
CA ALA A 118 22.23 -19.69 17.25
C ALA A 118 22.11 -20.94 16.35
N ILE A 119 21.82 -22.11 16.94
CA ILE A 119 21.63 -23.37 16.20
C ILE A 119 20.40 -23.29 15.28
N ALA A 120 19.22 -22.99 15.85
CA ALA A 120 17.97 -23.03 15.10
C ALA A 120 17.94 -22.00 13.97
N ALA A 121 18.46 -20.79 14.21
CA ALA A 121 18.54 -19.77 13.17
C ALA A 121 19.51 -20.19 12.05
N ALA A 122 20.67 -20.79 12.36
CA ALA A 122 21.58 -21.31 11.33
C ALA A 122 20.91 -22.41 10.50
N VAL A 123 20.18 -23.35 11.14
CA VAL A 123 19.38 -24.35 10.44
C VAL A 123 18.36 -23.70 9.50
N MET A 124 17.62 -22.68 9.96
CA MET A 124 16.67 -21.95 9.11
C MET A 124 17.35 -21.23 7.94
N ARG A 125 18.54 -20.67 8.12
CA ARG A 125 19.25 -19.95 7.05
C ARG A 125 19.83 -20.88 6.00
N GLU A 126 20.37 -22.01 6.41
CA GLU A 126 21.15 -22.89 5.53
C GLU A 126 20.32 -24.01 4.93
N ALA A 127 19.28 -24.50 5.61
CA ALA A 127 18.55 -25.69 5.18
C ALA A 127 17.25 -25.40 4.40
N VAL A 128 16.67 -24.20 4.53
CA VAL A 128 15.39 -23.88 3.90
C VAL A 128 15.49 -22.60 3.05
N PRO A 129 14.78 -22.51 1.91
CA PRO A 129 14.94 -21.41 0.97
C PRO A 129 14.30 -20.10 1.43
N ILE A 130 14.66 -19.00 0.76
CA ILE A 130 13.98 -17.71 0.91
C ILE A 130 12.51 -17.87 0.52
N GLY A 131 11.60 -17.32 1.34
CA GLY A 131 10.16 -17.45 1.18
C GLY A 131 9.53 -18.67 1.88
N PHE A 132 10.34 -19.57 2.45
CA PHE A 132 9.83 -20.68 3.26
C PHE A 132 9.33 -20.18 4.64
N PRO A 133 8.22 -20.67 5.21
CA PRO A 133 7.76 -20.21 6.52
C PRO A 133 8.76 -20.46 7.66
N LYS A 134 9.40 -19.41 8.17
CA LYS A 134 10.44 -19.46 9.22
C LYS A 134 10.10 -18.54 10.40
N LEU A 135 9.97 -19.10 11.61
CA LEU A 135 9.70 -18.34 12.84
C LEU A 135 10.61 -18.75 13.99
N MET A 136 11.24 -17.79 14.68
CA MET A 136 12.11 -18.05 15.82
C MET A 136 11.63 -17.26 17.05
N VAL A 137 11.29 -17.95 18.14
CA VAL A 137 11.00 -17.33 19.44
C VAL A 137 12.27 -17.31 20.28
N SER A 138 12.78 -16.12 20.60
CA SER A 138 14.11 -15.98 21.21
C SER A 138 14.18 -14.86 22.24
N THR A 139 15.00 -15.07 23.29
CA THR A 139 15.42 -14.02 24.22
C THR A 139 16.38 -13.01 23.56
N MET A 140 17.00 -13.38 22.43
CA MET A 140 17.95 -12.52 21.70
C MET A 140 17.27 -11.58 20.71
N ALA A 141 15.97 -11.77 20.45
CA ALA A 141 15.23 -11.00 19.44
C ALA A 141 15.06 -9.51 19.79
N SER A 142 15.30 -9.10 21.04
CA SER A 142 15.30 -7.68 21.44
C SER A 142 16.66 -6.98 21.23
N GLY A 143 17.70 -7.70 20.78
CA GLY A 143 19.06 -7.20 20.63
C GLY A 143 19.50 -7.04 19.17
N ASN A 144 20.81 -7.20 18.91
CA ASN A 144 21.33 -7.24 17.54
C ASN A 144 20.93 -8.56 16.86
N VAL A 145 19.95 -8.48 15.95
CA VAL A 145 19.40 -9.65 15.27
C VAL A 145 20.08 -9.99 13.95
N LYS A 146 20.97 -9.13 13.45
CA LYS A 146 21.66 -9.31 12.16
C LYS A 146 22.33 -10.68 12.00
N PRO A 147 23.05 -11.25 13.00
CA PRO A 147 23.69 -12.56 12.86
C PRO A 147 22.71 -13.75 12.82
N PHE A 148 21.44 -13.55 13.15
CA PHE A 148 20.42 -14.61 13.14
C PHE A 148 19.61 -14.62 11.85
N ILE A 149 19.38 -13.45 11.24
CA ILE A 149 18.59 -13.29 10.01
C ILE A 149 19.49 -13.33 8.76
N GLU A 150 20.65 -12.64 8.80
CA GLU A 150 21.53 -12.41 7.65
C GLU A 150 20.74 -11.91 6.42
N GLU A 151 20.90 -12.48 5.23
CA GLU A 151 20.17 -12.15 4.01
C GLU A 151 18.85 -12.93 3.81
N THR A 152 18.34 -13.61 4.84
CA THR A 152 17.13 -14.45 4.76
C THR A 152 15.90 -13.78 5.37
N ASP A 153 14.73 -14.39 5.21
CA ASP A 153 13.43 -13.92 5.71
C ASP A 153 12.97 -14.70 6.96
N ILE A 154 13.77 -14.67 8.04
CA ILE A 154 13.40 -15.26 9.35
C ILE A 154 12.59 -14.28 10.19
N THR A 155 11.39 -14.67 10.62
CA THR A 155 10.60 -13.90 11.58
C THR A 155 11.09 -14.15 13.00
N LEU A 156 11.53 -13.10 13.72
CA LEU A 156 11.94 -13.19 15.13
C LEU A 156 10.85 -12.66 16.06
N MET A 157 10.48 -13.44 17.08
CA MET A 157 9.54 -13.06 18.13
C MET A 157 10.25 -13.02 19.48
N TYR A 158 10.24 -11.86 20.14
CA TYR A 158 10.85 -11.71 21.45
C TYR A 158 10.04 -12.40 22.54
N SER A 159 10.69 -13.27 23.31
CA SER A 159 10.04 -14.04 24.40
C SER A 159 9.71 -13.18 25.61
N VAL A 160 10.24 -11.96 25.72
CA VAL A 160 10.10 -10.99 26.84
C VAL A 160 10.70 -11.46 28.16
N VAL A 161 10.44 -12.71 28.53
CA VAL A 161 11.01 -13.43 29.66
C VAL A 161 11.92 -14.55 29.16
N ASP A 162 12.78 -15.07 30.04
CA ASP A 162 13.62 -16.21 29.69
C ASP A 162 12.76 -17.45 29.36
N ILE A 163 13.28 -18.31 28.49
CA ILE A 163 12.64 -19.55 28.08
C ILE A 163 13.14 -20.66 29.00
N ALA A 164 12.64 -20.62 30.23
CA ALA A 164 12.98 -21.51 31.33
C ALA A 164 11.76 -21.75 32.23
N GLY A 165 11.03 -22.81 31.94
CA GLY A 165 9.74 -23.15 32.53
C GLY A 165 8.57 -22.37 31.92
N THR A 166 7.36 -22.89 32.14
CA THR A 166 6.13 -22.25 31.65
C THR A 166 5.61 -21.17 32.60
N ASN A 167 5.17 -20.04 32.06
CA ASN A 167 4.49 -18.98 32.81
C ASN A 167 3.46 -18.26 31.93
N THR A 168 2.55 -17.50 32.53
CA THR A 168 1.43 -16.87 31.82
C THR A 168 1.88 -15.93 30.70
N ILE A 169 2.99 -15.20 30.86
CA ILE A 169 3.50 -14.29 29.84
C ILE A 169 4.11 -15.09 28.69
N LEU A 170 5.02 -16.01 29.00
CA LEU A 170 5.68 -16.85 28.01
C LEU A 170 4.65 -17.68 27.23
N ASN A 171 3.68 -18.30 27.90
CA ASN A 171 2.67 -19.13 27.24
C ASN A 171 1.80 -18.33 26.27
N ARG A 172 1.50 -17.05 26.56
CA ARG A 172 0.78 -16.17 25.60
C ARG A 172 1.62 -15.92 24.35
N ILE A 173 2.91 -15.65 24.53
CA ILE A 173 3.84 -15.42 23.42
C ILE A 173 4.03 -16.70 22.59
N LEU A 174 4.25 -17.83 23.24
CA LEU A 174 4.36 -19.14 22.60
C LEU A 174 3.06 -19.54 21.86
N SER A 175 1.89 -19.19 22.40
CA SER A 175 0.60 -19.40 21.71
C SER A 175 0.47 -18.53 20.45
N ASN A 176 0.91 -17.27 20.52
CA ASN A 176 0.93 -16.39 19.35
C ASN A 176 1.91 -16.89 18.29
N ALA A 177 3.10 -17.35 18.70
CA ALA A 177 4.08 -17.95 17.81
C ALA A 177 3.55 -19.21 17.12
N ALA A 178 2.86 -20.08 17.87
CA ALA A 178 2.20 -21.27 17.33
C ALA A 178 1.11 -20.91 16.30
N ALA A 179 0.27 -19.92 16.58
CA ALA A 179 -0.75 -19.45 15.65
C ALA A 179 -0.13 -18.84 14.37
N ALA A 180 0.92 -18.04 14.53
CA ALA A 180 1.63 -17.41 13.43
C ALA A 180 2.25 -18.45 12.48
N ILE A 181 3.00 -19.43 13.01
CA ILE A 181 3.62 -20.46 12.15
C ILE A 181 2.57 -21.33 11.48
N VAL A 182 1.43 -21.63 12.13
CA VAL A 182 0.32 -22.36 11.48
C VAL A 182 -0.21 -21.58 10.28
N GLY A 183 -0.46 -20.28 10.44
CA GLY A 183 -0.94 -19.42 9.35
C GLY A 183 0.04 -19.34 8.19
N MET A 184 1.33 -19.09 8.48
CA MET A 184 2.39 -19.03 7.47
C MET A 184 2.53 -20.36 6.72
N THR A 185 2.52 -21.49 7.45
CA THR A 185 2.64 -22.84 6.87
C THR A 185 1.46 -23.21 5.98
N CYS A 186 0.23 -22.89 6.41
CA CYS A 186 -0.96 -23.16 5.60
C CYS A 186 -0.96 -22.32 4.33
N SER A 187 -0.65 -21.02 4.43
CA SER A 187 -0.55 -20.12 3.28
C SER A 187 0.48 -20.60 2.27
N HIS A 188 1.68 -20.98 2.73
CA HIS A 188 2.73 -21.52 1.86
C HIS A 188 2.31 -22.85 1.21
N ALA A 189 1.69 -23.75 1.96
CA ALA A 189 1.20 -25.03 1.42
C ALA A 189 0.07 -24.84 0.40
N GLU A 190 -0.70 -23.76 0.47
CA GLU A 190 -1.68 -23.37 -0.55
C GLU A 190 -1.01 -22.74 -1.77
N HIS A 191 -0.01 -21.87 -1.56
CA HIS A 191 0.75 -21.23 -2.63
C HIS A 191 1.47 -22.24 -3.53
N LEU A 192 2.11 -23.25 -2.94
CA LEU A 192 2.73 -24.36 -3.69
C LEU A 192 1.73 -25.12 -4.59
N ARG A 193 0.42 -25.07 -4.28
CA ARG A 193 -0.62 -25.64 -5.15
C ARG A 193 -0.95 -24.72 -6.33
N TRP A 194 -0.95 -23.41 -6.09
CA TRP A 194 -1.30 -22.41 -7.10
C TRP A 194 -0.19 -22.18 -8.14
N GLU A 195 1.07 -22.15 -7.72
CA GLU A 195 2.22 -22.01 -8.63
C GLU A 195 2.27 -23.12 -9.70
N SER A 196 1.76 -24.31 -9.40
CA SER A 196 1.69 -25.42 -10.36
C SER A 196 0.75 -25.20 -11.56
N ILE A 197 -0.04 -24.11 -11.56
CA ILE A 197 -1.12 -23.84 -12.53
C ILE A 197 -0.80 -22.66 -13.47
N GLN A 198 0.14 -21.77 -13.11
CA GLN A 198 0.50 -20.59 -13.93
C GLN A 198 1.75 -20.85 -14.77
N PRO A 199 1.83 -20.35 -16.02
CA PRO A 199 3.06 -20.43 -16.81
C PRO A 199 4.15 -19.55 -16.16
N ALA A 200 5.28 -20.15 -15.83
CA ALA A 200 6.40 -19.45 -15.20
C ALA A 200 7.00 -18.40 -16.15
N LYS A 201 7.00 -17.12 -15.73
CA LYS A 201 7.79 -16.07 -16.39
C LYS A 201 9.27 -16.32 -16.14
N LYS A 202 10.13 -15.84 -17.04
CA LYS A 202 11.58 -15.79 -16.75
C LYS A 202 11.83 -14.70 -15.70
N ARG A 203 12.60 -15.05 -14.68
CA ARG A 203 12.92 -14.22 -13.51
C ARG A 203 14.31 -13.61 -13.69
N VAL A 204 14.39 -12.30 -13.87
CA VAL A 204 15.64 -11.59 -14.15
C VAL A 204 15.97 -10.67 -13.00
N ALA A 205 17.14 -10.86 -12.38
CA ALA A 205 17.64 -9.94 -11.36
C ALA A 205 18.34 -8.74 -12.01
N VAL A 206 18.15 -7.55 -11.46
CA VAL A 206 18.86 -6.32 -11.87
C VAL A 206 19.39 -5.63 -10.62
N THR A 207 20.69 -5.32 -10.57
CA THR A 207 21.24 -4.54 -9.45
C THR A 207 21.15 -3.04 -9.70
N MET A 208 20.92 -2.28 -8.62
CA MET A 208 20.70 -0.83 -8.66
C MET A 208 21.41 -0.13 -7.51
N PHE A 209 21.82 1.11 -7.72
CA PHE A 209 22.14 2.10 -6.68
C PHE A 209 21.62 3.46 -7.12
N GLY A 210 21.43 4.43 -6.21
CA GLY A 210 20.76 5.71 -6.52
C GLY A 210 21.34 6.46 -7.74
N VAL A 211 22.64 6.32 -8.00
CA VAL A 211 23.35 6.94 -9.15
C VAL A 211 23.20 6.17 -10.48
N THR A 212 22.48 5.06 -10.49
CA THR A 212 22.25 4.16 -11.65
C THR A 212 20.76 3.85 -11.88
N THR A 213 19.88 4.33 -11.00
CA THR A 213 18.43 4.13 -11.07
C THR A 213 17.82 4.44 -12.44
N PRO A 214 18.16 5.55 -13.13
CA PRO A 214 17.57 5.85 -14.44
C PRO A 214 17.74 4.73 -15.46
N CYS A 215 18.91 4.08 -15.51
CA CYS A 215 19.15 2.96 -16.41
C CYS A 215 18.45 1.68 -15.96
N VAL A 216 18.45 1.38 -14.66
CA VAL A 216 17.72 0.22 -14.12
C VAL A 216 16.23 0.30 -14.43
N ASP A 217 15.62 1.48 -14.28
CA ASP A 217 14.21 1.68 -14.62
C ASP A 217 13.95 1.42 -16.09
N LYS A 218 14.85 1.85 -16.98
CA LYS A 218 14.75 1.60 -18.43
C LYS A 218 14.94 0.13 -18.78
N ILE A 219 15.89 -0.56 -18.14
CA ILE A 219 16.08 -2.01 -18.29
C ILE A 219 14.83 -2.77 -17.84
N ARG A 220 14.28 -2.42 -16.66
CA ARG A 220 13.05 -3.02 -16.13
C ARG A 220 11.88 -2.82 -17.08
N GLU A 221 11.60 -1.57 -17.47
CA GLU A 221 10.55 -1.22 -18.45
C GLU A 221 10.72 -2.04 -19.73
N HIS A 222 11.93 -2.11 -20.27
CA HIS A 222 12.21 -2.84 -21.49
C HIS A 222 11.94 -4.35 -21.35
N LEU A 223 12.45 -5.00 -20.30
CA LEU A 223 12.29 -6.44 -20.10
C LEU A 223 10.84 -6.83 -19.78
N GLU A 224 10.13 -6.05 -18.97
CA GLU A 224 8.75 -6.32 -18.60
C GLU A 224 7.80 -6.10 -19.79
N GLN A 225 7.94 -4.97 -20.50
CA GLN A 225 7.02 -4.60 -21.58
C GLN A 225 7.27 -5.39 -22.87
N ASN A 226 8.54 -5.63 -23.24
CA ASN A 226 8.87 -6.22 -24.53
C ASN A 226 9.05 -7.74 -24.47
N HIS A 227 9.31 -8.31 -23.29
CA HIS A 227 9.65 -9.73 -23.14
C HIS A 227 8.78 -10.48 -22.13
N GLY A 228 7.94 -9.78 -21.35
CA GLY A 228 7.07 -10.41 -20.35
C GLY A 228 7.86 -11.10 -19.23
N TYR A 229 9.11 -10.68 -19.02
CA TYR A 229 9.95 -11.17 -17.92
C TYR A 229 9.47 -10.56 -16.61
N GLU A 230 9.76 -11.26 -15.51
CA GLU A 230 9.58 -10.74 -14.16
C GLU A 230 10.93 -10.23 -13.67
N VAL A 231 11.00 -8.94 -13.35
CA VAL A 231 12.27 -8.27 -13.00
C VAL A 231 12.33 -8.01 -11.50
N TYR A 232 13.39 -8.50 -10.87
CA TYR A 232 13.67 -8.29 -9.44
C TYR A 232 14.81 -7.28 -9.31
N VAL A 233 14.51 -6.11 -8.73
CA VAL A 233 15.52 -5.06 -8.53
C VAL A 233 16.16 -5.21 -7.16
N PHE A 234 17.47 -5.40 -7.12
CA PHE A 234 18.26 -5.52 -5.89
C PHE A 234 19.09 -4.26 -5.65
N HIS A 235 18.86 -3.60 -4.51
CA HIS A 235 19.65 -2.44 -4.14
C HIS A 235 21.05 -2.87 -3.67
N ALA A 236 22.09 -2.48 -4.41
CA ALA A 236 23.50 -2.78 -4.18
C ALA A 236 24.04 -2.08 -2.92
N THR A 237 23.62 -2.56 -1.75
CA THR A 237 23.87 -2.00 -0.41
C THR A 237 24.52 -3.02 0.52
N GLY A 238 25.13 -4.05 -0.06
CA GLY A 238 25.68 -5.22 0.60
C GLY A 238 24.62 -6.29 0.86
N SER A 239 23.50 -5.90 1.48
CA SER A 239 22.39 -6.84 1.75
C SER A 239 21.65 -7.26 0.50
N GLY A 240 21.39 -6.33 -0.44
CA GLY A 240 20.71 -6.64 -1.70
C GLY A 240 21.55 -7.54 -2.61
N GLY A 241 22.86 -7.29 -2.72
CA GLY A 241 23.76 -8.19 -3.44
C GLY A 241 23.76 -9.60 -2.86
N LYS A 242 23.90 -9.75 -1.53
CA LYS A 242 23.85 -11.07 -0.86
C LYS A 242 22.54 -11.81 -1.08
N ALA A 243 21.41 -11.12 -0.96
CA ALA A 243 20.09 -11.70 -1.21
C ALA A 243 19.95 -12.19 -2.66
N MET A 244 20.45 -11.40 -3.63
CA MET A 244 20.45 -11.80 -5.04
C MET A 244 21.31 -13.04 -5.28
N GLU A 245 22.56 -13.06 -4.80
CA GLU A 245 23.47 -14.22 -4.89
C GLU A 245 22.81 -15.46 -4.29
N ARG A 246 22.12 -15.30 -3.15
CA ARG A 246 21.40 -16.39 -2.50
C ARG A 246 20.26 -16.94 -3.34
N LEU A 247 19.43 -16.08 -3.93
CA LEU A 247 18.33 -16.50 -4.81
C LEU A 247 18.83 -17.21 -6.07
N ILE A 248 20.02 -16.87 -6.57
CA ILE A 248 20.66 -17.59 -7.68
C ILE A 248 21.04 -19.00 -7.25
N TYR A 249 21.71 -19.16 -6.10
CA TYR A 249 22.07 -20.49 -5.57
C TYR A 249 20.86 -21.38 -5.32
N GLU A 250 19.73 -20.79 -4.95
CA GLU A 250 18.45 -21.49 -4.76
C GLU A 250 17.69 -21.78 -6.07
N GLY A 251 18.22 -21.35 -7.23
CA GLY A 251 17.56 -21.54 -8.53
C GLY A 251 16.31 -20.70 -8.74
N GLN A 252 16.15 -19.64 -7.96
CA GLN A 252 14.99 -18.73 -8.02
C GLN A 252 15.13 -17.65 -9.09
N LEU A 253 16.29 -17.52 -9.72
CA LEU A 253 16.58 -16.55 -10.79
C LEU A 253 17.06 -17.25 -12.05
N ASP A 254 16.57 -16.81 -13.21
CA ASP A 254 16.88 -17.39 -14.52
C ASP A 254 17.97 -16.60 -15.27
N ALA A 255 18.21 -15.33 -14.91
CA ALA A 255 19.28 -14.49 -15.46
C ALA A 255 19.58 -13.30 -14.53
N VAL A 256 20.73 -12.66 -14.73
CA VAL A 256 21.19 -11.51 -13.93
C VAL A 256 21.74 -10.40 -14.82
N ILE A 257 21.38 -9.17 -14.48
CA ILE A 257 21.95 -7.93 -14.97
C ILE A 257 22.57 -7.21 -13.77
N ASP A 258 23.87 -7.43 -13.59
CA ASP A 258 24.70 -6.71 -12.63
C ASP A 258 25.05 -5.33 -13.20
N LEU A 259 24.05 -4.45 -13.32
CA LEU A 259 24.30 -3.09 -13.80
C LEU A 259 25.15 -2.30 -12.80
N THR A 260 24.90 -2.51 -11.51
CA THR A 260 25.54 -1.79 -10.41
C THR A 260 26.31 -2.73 -9.50
N THR A 261 27.61 -2.50 -9.37
CA THR A 261 28.56 -3.39 -8.69
C THR A 261 29.42 -2.67 -7.65
N THR A 262 28.94 -1.54 -7.13
CA THR A 262 29.63 -0.71 -6.10
C THR A 262 30.05 -1.50 -4.85
N GLU A 263 29.31 -2.56 -4.50
CA GLU A 263 29.60 -3.44 -3.36
C GLU A 263 30.99 -4.09 -3.43
N ILE A 264 31.59 -4.20 -4.63
CA ILE A 264 32.96 -4.69 -4.84
C ILE A 264 33.99 -3.63 -4.45
N ALA A 265 33.74 -2.36 -4.78
CA ALA A 265 34.58 -1.26 -4.33
C ALA A 265 34.55 -1.15 -2.81
N ASP A 266 33.38 -1.35 -2.20
CA ASP A 266 33.24 -1.39 -0.74
C ASP A 266 34.05 -2.52 -0.10
N GLU A 267 33.98 -3.74 -0.63
CA GLU A 267 34.75 -4.89 -0.10
C GLU A 267 36.26 -4.65 -0.17
N LEU A 268 36.76 -4.15 -1.31
CA LEU A 268 38.19 -4.05 -1.54
C LEU A 268 38.83 -2.84 -0.83
N VAL A 269 38.10 -1.73 -0.72
CA VAL A 269 38.64 -0.46 -0.20
C VAL A 269 38.22 -0.22 1.26
N GLY A 270 37.20 -0.94 1.75
CA GLY A 270 36.74 -0.92 3.14
C GLY A 270 35.53 -0.04 3.39
N GLY A 271 34.62 0.06 2.42
CA GLY A 271 33.31 0.68 2.57
C GLY A 271 32.32 -0.17 3.38
N VAL A 272 31.19 0.43 3.76
CA VAL A 272 30.23 -0.16 4.70
C VAL A 272 29.12 -0.98 4.03
N LEU A 273 29.01 -0.91 2.69
CA LEU A 273 27.97 -1.57 1.90
C LEU A 273 28.50 -2.80 1.13
N THR A 274 29.46 -3.53 1.71
CA THR A 274 30.00 -4.76 1.10
C THR A 274 28.98 -5.92 1.05
N ALA A 275 28.93 -6.60 -0.09
CA ALA A 275 28.22 -7.87 -0.28
C ALA A 275 29.11 -9.10 0.05
N GLY A 276 30.31 -8.88 0.56
CA GLY A 276 31.30 -9.90 0.86
C GLY A 276 32.13 -10.33 -0.35
N PRO A 277 33.15 -11.18 -0.12
CA PRO A 277 34.14 -11.51 -1.14
C PRO A 277 33.56 -12.29 -2.34
N ASN A 278 32.44 -12.98 -2.17
CA ASN A 278 31.86 -13.86 -3.20
C ASN A 278 30.93 -13.12 -4.18
N ARG A 279 30.82 -11.80 -4.11
CA ARG A 279 29.96 -11.01 -5.01
C ARG A 279 30.37 -11.22 -6.48
N LEU A 280 29.40 -11.46 -7.35
CA LEU A 280 29.45 -11.89 -8.77
C LEU A 280 29.69 -13.38 -9.02
N GLU A 281 29.87 -14.21 -8.00
CA GLU A 281 30.20 -15.63 -8.22
C GLU A 281 28.99 -16.51 -8.51
N ALA A 282 27.81 -16.26 -7.92
CA ALA A 282 26.71 -17.23 -7.97
C ALA A 282 26.19 -17.45 -9.40
N ALA A 283 25.96 -16.37 -10.15
CA ALA A 283 25.49 -16.47 -11.54
C ALA A 283 26.53 -17.14 -12.44
N ALA A 284 27.81 -16.76 -12.30
CA ALA A 284 28.92 -17.36 -13.02
C ALA A 284 29.02 -18.88 -12.76
N ARG A 285 28.92 -19.30 -11.48
CA ARG A 285 28.95 -20.72 -11.09
C ARG A 285 27.73 -21.47 -11.60
N ALA A 286 26.54 -20.87 -11.49
CA ALA A 286 25.28 -21.45 -11.93
C ALA A 286 25.19 -21.59 -13.47
N GLY A 287 26.01 -20.86 -14.22
CA GLY A 287 26.02 -20.88 -15.68
C GLY A 287 24.75 -20.29 -16.30
N ILE A 288 24.06 -19.43 -15.56
CA ILE A 288 22.90 -18.67 -16.06
C ILE A 288 23.37 -17.42 -16.80
N PRO A 289 22.56 -16.87 -17.74
CA PRO A 289 22.91 -15.61 -18.41
C PRO A 289 23.23 -14.49 -17.41
N GLN A 290 24.42 -13.92 -17.54
CA GLN A 290 24.91 -12.86 -16.67
C GLN A 290 25.48 -11.71 -17.51
N ILE A 291 24.93 -10.52 -17.34
CA ILE A 291 25.48 -9.30 -17.94
C ILE A 291 25.98 -8.41 -16.82
N ILE A 292 27.24 -8.02 -16.91
CA ILE A 292 27.93 -7.22 -15.90
C ILE A 292 28.26 -5.86 -16.51
N SER A 293 27.89 -4.79 -15.82
CA SER A 293 28.47 -3.46 -16.00
C SER A 293 29.29 -3.10 -14.76
N VAL A 294 29.89 -1.92 -14.75
CA VAL A 294 30.70 -1.42 -13.64
C VAL A 294 30.06 -0.21 -12.95
N GLY A 295 28.73 -0.19 -12.94
CA GLY A 295 27.97 0.92 -12.39
C GLY A 295 28.34 1.21 -10.95
N ALA A 296 28.58 2.49 -10.66
CA ALA A 296 28.97 2.98 -9.34
C ALA A 296 30.28 2.39 -8.76
N CYS A 297 31.16 1.81 -9.58
CA CYS A 297 32.52 1.44 -9.15
C CYS A 297 33.46 2.65 -8.99
N ASP A 298 33.00 3.85 -9.35
CA ASP A 298 33.68 5.13 -9.09
C ASP A 298 33.60 5.55 -7.61
N MET A 299 32.88 4.82 -6.76
CA MET A 299 32.69 5.22 -5.36
C MET A 299 32.83 4.07 -4.37
N VAL A 300 33.28 4.45 -3.17
CA VAL A 300 33.23 3.65 -1.94
C VAL A 300 32.26 4.33 -0.98
N ASN A 301 31.37 3.56 -0.39
CA ASN A 301 30.25 4.02 0.41
C ASN A 301 30.60 3.97 1.90
N PHE A 302 30.42 5.09 2.59
CA PHE A 302 30.56 5.22 4.03
C PHE A 302 29.26 5.75 4.64
N GLY A 303 29.18 5.73 5.98
CA GLY A 303 28.07 6.34 6.72
C GLY A 303 28.09 7.88 6.67
N PRO A 304 27.56 8.55 7.70
CA PRO A 304 27.69 10.00 7.86
C PRO A 304 29.15 10.47 7.71
N LYS A 305 29.37 11.69 7.25
CA LYS A 305 30.69 12.19 6.84
C LYS A 305 31.76 12.10 7.93
N ASP A 306 31.38 12.26 9.19
CA ASP A 306 32.23 12.12 10.38
C ASP A 306 32.60 10.67 10.71
N THR A 307 31.95 9.69 10.09
CA THR A 307 32.26 8.25 10.22
C THR A 307 33.25 7.75 9.17
N VAL A 308 33.63 8.59 8.19
CA VAL A 308 34.65 8.24 7.19
C VAL A 308 36.00 8.03 7.90
N PRO A 309 36.67 6.88 7.72
CA PRO A 309 37.94 6.60 8.38
C PRO A 309 39.01 7.68 8.14
N GLU A 310 39.76 8.07 9.19
CA GLU A 310 40.75 9.16 9.13
C GLU A 310 41.76 9.01 7.99
N LYS A 311 42.11 7.77 7.62
CA LYS A 311 43.00 7.46 6.48
C LYS A 311 42.50 8.03 5.13
N PHE A 312 41.23 8.41 5.02
CA PHE A 312 40.60 8.95 3.82
C PHE A 312 40.31 10.45 3.86
N THR A 313 40.75 11.17 4.90
CA THR A 313 40.46 12.61 5.11
C THR A 313 40.90 13.54 3.96
N GLY A 314 41.85 13.10 3.11
CA GLY A 314 42.32 13.84 1.93
C GLY A 314 41.71 13.40 0.60
N ARG A 315 40.76 12.45 0.62
CA ARG A 315 40.11 11.93 -0.59
C ARG A 315 38.95 12.84 -0.99
N LEU A 316 38.53 12.73 -2.25
CA LEU A 316 37.36 13.44 -2.75
C LEU A 316 36.08 12.81 -2.19
N LEU A 317 35.42 13.53 -1.30
CA LEU A 317 34.19 13.09 -0.63
C LEU A 317 32.97 13.86 -1.17
N TYR A 318 31.88 13.14 -1.39
CA TYR A 318 30.59 13.67 -1.79
C TYR A 318 29.53 13.21 -0.79
N GLU A 319 28.87 14.15 -0.12
CA GLU A 319 27.80 13.84 0.82
C GLU A 319 26.51 13.58 0.04
N HIS A 320 26.20 12.29 -0.18
CA HIS A 320 25.04 11.88 -0.97
C HIS A 320 23.73 12.16 -0.23
N ASN A 321 23.74 11.95 1.09
CA ASN A 321 22.69 12.36 2.01
C ASN A 321 23.26 12.39 3.46
N PRO A 322 22.52 12.84 4.47
CA PRO A 322 23.03 12.92 5.85
C PRO A 322 23.53 11.60 6.45
N ALA A 323 23.16 10.46 5.87
CA ALA A 323 23.54 9.13 6.34
C ALA A 323 24.60 8.44 5.47
N VAL A 324 24.91 8.95 4.27
CA VAL A 324 25.79 8.29 3.30
C VAL A 324 26.77 9.28 2.67
N THR A 325 28.05 8.98 2.81
CA THR A 325 29.15 9.71 2.17
C THR A 325 29.83 8.83 1.15
N LEU A 326 29.95 9.33 -0.08
CA LEU A 326 30.64 8.67 -1.17
C LEU A 326 32.08 9.17 -1.23
N MET A 327 33.03 8.27 -1.41
CA MET A 327 34.43 8.60 -1.65
C MET A 327 34.82 8.16 -3.06
N ARG A 328 35.42 9.06 -3.86
CA ARG A 328 35.91 8.72 -5.20
C ARG A 328 37.03 7.67 -5.14
N THR A 329 36.89 6.59 -5.90
CA THR A 329 37.95 5.59 -6.10
C THR A 329 39.10 6.16 -6.94
N SER A 330 40.35 5.78 -6.64
CA SER A 330 41.54 6.19 -7.39
C SER A 330 41.79 5.28 -8.61
N PRO A 331 42.67 5.66 -9.55
CA PRO A 331 43.06 4.77 -10.66
C PRO A 331 43.60 3.42 -10.22
N GLU A 332 44.35 3.36 -9.12
CA GLU A 332 44.85 2.11 -8.54
C GLU A 332 43.72 1.26 -7.94
N GLU A 333 42.77 1.88 -7.25
CA GLU A 333 41.60 1.17 -6.69
C GLU A 333 40.68 0.66 -7.80
N CYS A 334 40.47 1.44 -8.86
CA CYS A 334 39.79 1.02 -10.09
C CYS A 334 40.49 -0.17 -10.76
N GLN A 335 41.83 -0.20 -10.76
CA GLN A 335 42.59 -1.35 -11.24
C GLN A 335 42.34 -2.58 -10.36
N MET A 336 42.35 -2.44 -9.03
CA MET A 336 42.05 -3.56 -8.12
C MET A 336 40.64 -4.11 -8.34
N ILE A 337 39.64 -3.22 -8.47
CA ILE A 337 38.25 -3.60 -8.75
C ILE A 337 38.14 -4.37 -10.07
N GLY A 338 38.78 -3.87 -11.14
CA GLY A 338 38.80 -4.55 -12.43
C GLY A 338 39.48 -5.92 -12.38
N GLN A 339 40.57 -6.05 -11.62
CA GLN A 339 41.26 -7.33 -11.41
C GLN A 339 40.39 -8.33 -10.67
N ASP A 340 39.70 -7.91 -9.61
CA ASP A 340 38.82 -8.76 -8.81
C ASP A 340 37.65 -9.31 -9.65
N ILE A 341 36.95 -8.42 -10.37
CA ILE A 341 35.85 -8.81 -11.28
C ILE A 341 36.35 -9.80 -12.34
N ALA A 342 37.46 -9.48 -13.03
CA ALA A 342 38.01 -10.35 -14.07
C ALA A 342 38.44 -11.72 -13.52
N GLN A 343 39.08 -11.74 -12.35
CA GLN A 343 39.52 -12.97 -11.71
C GLN A 343 38.34 -13.86 -11.31
N LYS A 344 37.29 -13.29 -10.71
CA LYS A 344 36.08 -14.03 -10.32
C LYS A 344 35.38 -14.64 -11.52
N LEU A 345 35.14 -13.84 -12.56
CA LEU A 345 34.49 -14.32 -13.79
C LEU A 345 35.32 -15.43 -14.47
N ARG A 346 36.65 -15.25 -14.55
CA ARG A 346 37.56 -16.27 -15.11
C ARG A 346 37.55 -17.57 -14.31
N THR A 347 37.51 -17.48 -12.99
CA THR A 347 37.64 -18.65 -12.10
C THR A 347 36.33 -19.42 -11.98
N HIS A 348 35.21 -18.71 -12.01
CA HIS A 348 33.92 -19.25 -11.58
C HIS A 348 32.90 -19.43 -12.69
N SER A 349 33.08 -18.82 -13.86
CA SER A 349 32.17 -18.99 -14.98
C SER A 349 32.21 -20.43 -15.50
N THR A 350 31.10 -21.15 -15.33
CA THR A 350 30.92 -22.51 -15.86
C THR A 350 30.43 -22.51 -17.31
N ASN A 351 29.86 -21.39 -17.76
CA ASN A 351 29.40 -21.18 -19.12
C ASN A 351 29.76 -19.76 -19.60
N PRO A 352 30.99 -19.53 -20.06
CA PRO A 352 31.46 -18.19 -20.41
C PRO A 352 30.73 -17.57 -21.62
N GLU A 353 30.12 -18.37 -22.49
CA GLU A 353 29.39 -17.88 -23.66
C GLU A 353 28.13 -17.06 -23.31
N VAL A 354 27.54 -17.29 -22.13
CA VAL A 354 26.36 -16.56 -21.64
C VAL A 354 26.70 -15.43 -20.68
N VAL A 355 28.00 -15.19 -20.45
CA VAL A 355 28.51 -14.07 -19.64
C VAL A 355 29.00 -12.96 -20.55
N ARG A 356 28.60 -11.72 -20.25
CA ARG A 356 29.03 -10.54 -21.00
C ARG A 356 29.33 -9.37 -20.07
N VAL A 357 30.40 -8.64 -20.36
CA VAL A 357 30.74 -7.39 -19.69
C VAL A 357 30.48 -6.21 -20.63
N VAL A 358 29.74 -5.20 -20.20
CA VAL A 358 29.38 -4.01 -20.98
C VAL A 358 29.84 -2.76 -20.23
N LEU A 359 30.70 -1.96 -20.87
CA LEU A 359 31.39 -0.83 -20.23
C LEU A 359 30.86 0.51 -20.77
N PRO A 360 30.30 1.40 -19.93
CA PRO A 360 29.84 2.73 -20.34
C PRO A 360 31.00 3.74 -20.39
N GLU A 361 31.47 4.08 -21.58
CA GLU A 361 32.70 4.85 -21.79
C GLU A 361 32.56 6.36 -21.52
N ARG A 362 31.35 6.87 -21.24
CA ARG A 362 31.13 8.31 -20.93
C ARG A 362 30.71 8.59 -19.48
N GLY A 363 30.78 7.59 -18.61
CA GLY A 363 30.53 7.73 -17.17
C GLY A 363 29.84 6.48 -16.62
N ILE A 364 30.32 6.01 -15.47
CA ILE A 364 29.84 4.78 -14.83
C ILE A 364 28.83 5.03 -13.70
N SER A 365 28.47 6.30 -13.48
CA SER A 365 27.48 6.77 -12.51
C SER A 365 26.96 8.15 -12.91
N MET A 366 25.82 8.57 -12.35
CA MET A 366 25.27 9.92 -12.51
C MET A 366 26.25 11.05 -12.16
N ILE A 367 27.23 10.77 -11.29
CA ILE A 367 28.18 11.77 -10.80
C ILE A 367 29.57 11.64 -11.40
N SER A 368 29.82 10.67 -12.30
CA SER A 368 31.10 10.48 -13.00
C SER A 368 31.10 10.92 -14.47
N THR A 369 29.97 11.40 -14.99
CA THR A 369 29.89 11.98 -16.34
C THR A 369 30.68 13.29 -16.44
N GLU A 370 31.07 13.69 -17.64
CA GLU A 370 31.81 14.94 -17.88
C GLU A 370 31.16 16.15 -17.18
N GLY A 371 31.97 16.90 -16.42
CA GLY A 371 31.52 18.07 -15.65
C GLY A 371 30.90 17.78 -14.27
N GLN A 372 30.78 16.50 -13.86
CA GLN A 372 30.29 16.12 -12.54
C GLN A 372 31.42 15.87 -11.52
N SER A 373 31.07 15.80 -10.24
CA SER A 373 32.03 15.78 -9.13
C SER A 373 33.01 14.61 -9.15
N PHE A 374 32.62 13.43 -9.63
CA PHE A 374 33.44 12.21 -9.66
C PHE A 374 34.01 11.91 -11.06
N HIS A 375 33.92 12.84 -12.00
CA HIS A 375 34.47 12.66 -13.34
C HIS A 375 35.99 12.48 -13.29
N ASP A 376 36.47 11.31 -13.70
CA ASP A 376 37.88 10.97 -13.77
C ASP A 376 38.13 9.93 -14.87
N SER A 377 38.51 10.43 -16.04
CA SER A 377 38.77 9.59 -17.23
C SER A 377 39.96 8.64 -17.07
N GLU A 378 40.92 8.95 -16.20
CA GLU A 378 42.08 8.09 -15.95
C GLU A 378 41.67 6.89 -15.09
N ALA A 379 40.91 7.13 -14.02
CA ALA A 379 40.39 6.07 -13.16
C ALA A 379 39.45 5.12 -13.91
N ASP A 380 38.54 5.65 -14.74
CA ASP A 380 37.60 4.84 -15.51
C ASP A 380 38.34 4.04 -16.62
N SER A 381 39.33 4.64 -17.28
CA SER A 381 40.18 3.95 -18.26
C SER A 381 41.01 2.83 -17.62
N SER A 382 41.50 3.04 -16.40
CA SER A 382 42.22 2.02 -15.62
C SER A 382 41.33 0.80 -15.36
N LEU A 383 40.09 1.02 -14.94
CA LEU A 383 39.10 -0.05 -14.74
C LEU A 383 38.80 -0.81 -16.04
N PHE A 384 38.50 -0.10 -17.13
CA PHE A 384 38.13 -0.70 -18.40
C PHE A 384 39.28 -1.49 -19.05
N SER A 385 40.49 -0.93 -19.07
CA SER A 385 41.66 -1.59 -19.65
C SER A 385 42.02 -2.86 -18.87
N THR A 386 41.91 -2.82 -17.55
CA THR A 386 42.13 -3.97 -16.68
C THR A 386 41.13 -5.09 -16.95
N LEU A 387 39.84 -4.79 -17.10
CA LEU A 387 38.81 -5.78 -17.44
C LEU A 387 39.03 -6.38 -18.83
N LYS A 388 39.29 -5.53 -19.84
CA LYS A 388 39.58 -5.98 -21.21
C LYS A 388 40.80 -6.91 -21.26
N GLN A 389 41.89 -6.56 -20.57
CA GLN A 389 43.08 -7.40 -20.49
C GLN A 389 42.82 -8.69 -19.71
N GLY A 390 42.17 -8.57 -18.54
CA GLY A 390 41.89 -9.68 -17.65
C GLY A 390 40.93 -10.73 -18.21
N LEU A 391 40.12 -10.40 -19.22
CA LEU A 391 39.20 -11.35 -19.84
C LEU A 391 39.58 -11.72 -21.28
N SER A 392 40.68 -11.17 -21.82
CA SER A 392 41.11 -11.38 -23.22
C SER A 392 41.41 -12.84 -23.60
N GLU A 393 41.81 -13.67 -22.64
CA GLU A 393 42.08 -15.10 -22.82
C GLU A 393 40.87 -15.99 -22.50
N THR A 394 39.68 -15.40 -22.36
CA THR A 394 38.43 -16.11 -22.04
C THR A 394 37.41 -15.97 -23.19
N GLU A 395 36.36 -16.79 -23.18
CA GLU A 395 35.24 -16.68 -24.13
C GLU A 395 34.22 -15.60 -23.73
N ILE A 396 34.45 -14.90 -22.61
CA ILE A 396 33.59 -13.83 -22.10
C ILE A 396 33.79 -12.56 -22.95
N LYS A 397 32.69 -12.03 -23.49
CA LYS A 397 32.73 -10.81 -24.31
C LYS A 397 32.80 -9.56 -23.45
N VAL A 398 33.68 -8.63 -23.80
CA VAL A 398 33.81 -7.31 -23.17
C VAL A 398 33.54 -6.23 -24.21
N ASP A 399 32.38 -5.60 -24.14
CA ASP A 399 31.91 -4.60 -25.09
C ASP A 399 32.02 -3.18 -24.48
N GLY A 400 32.73 -2.27 -25.16
CA GLY A 400 32.74 -0.85 -24.83
C GLY A 400 31.64 -0.10 -25.57
N VAL A 401 30.86 0.70 -24.85
CA VAL A 401 29.75 1.48 -25.41
C VAL A 401 30.01 2.95 -25.16
N SER A 402 30.03 3.76 -26.22
CA SER A 402 30.28 5.22 -26.13
C SER A 402 29.08 6.02 -25.63
N LEU A 403 28.49 5.57 -24.51
CA LEU A 403 27.38 6.17 -23.79
C LEU A 403 27.74 6.24 -22.29
N ASP A 404 27.08 7.11 -21.54
CA ASP A 404 27.12 7.02 -20.08
C ASP A 404 26.12 5.96 -19.60
N ILE A 405 26.31 5.47 -18.38
CA ILE A 405 25.50 4.35 -17.86
C ILE A 405 24.01 4.67 -17.79
N ASN A 406 23.63 5.94 -17.63
CA ASN A 406 22.24 6.39 -17.49
C ASN A 406 21.66 6.93 -18.80
N ASP A 407 22.41 6.87 -19.89
CA ASP A 407 21.86 7.11 -21.22
C ASP A 407 20.73 6.09 -21.48
N PRO A 408 19.52 6.51 -21.89
CA PRO A 408 18.43 5.59 -22.17
C PRO A 408 18.77 4.50 -23.19
N GLU A 409 19.69 4.74 -24.12
CA GLU A 409 20.15 3.74 -25.08
C GLU A 409 21.07 2.68 -24.46
N PHE A 410 21.71 2.97 -23.31
CA PHE A 410 22.54 2.00 -22.59
C PHE A 410 21.72 0.89 -21.93
N ALA A 411 20.40 1.09 -21.75
CA ALA A 411 19.48 0.05 -21.27
C ALA A 411 19.28 -1.10 -22.27
N ASP A 412 19.52 -0.87 -23.57
CA ASP A 412 19.70 -1.95 -24.56
C ASP A 412 20.58 -1.52 -25.76
N PRO A 413 21.91 -1.32 -25.60
CA PRO A 413 22.75 -0.71 -26.61
C PRO A 413 22.87 -1.69 -27.76
N GLY A 414 22.19 -1.40 -28.87
CA GLY A 414 22.19 -2.23 -30.08
C GLY A 414 21.64 -3.65 -29.89
N GLY A 415 20.82 -3.92 -28.87
CA GLY A 415 20.28 -5.27 -28.62
C GLY A 415 21.23 -6.21 -27.86
N LEU A 416 22.31 -5.69 -27.28
CA LEU A 416 23.36 -6.48 -26.61
C LEU A 416 22.83 -7.27 -25.41
N TRP A 417 21.85 -6.73 -24.67
CA TRP A 417 21.26 -7.44 -23.54
C TRP A 417 20.34 -8.57 -24.02
N ARG A 418 19.58 -8.31 -25.10
CA ARG A 418 18.67 -9.29 -25.74
C ARG A 418 19.39 -10.54 -26.26
N GLY A 419 20.52 -10.37 -26.96
CA GLY A 419 21.27 -11.48 -27.55
C GLY A 419 21.87 -12.43 -26.51
N SER A 420 22.07 -11.96 -25.28
CA SER A 420 22.70 -12.73 -24.20
C SER A 420 21.68 -13.41 -23.28
N LEU A 421 20.47 -12.86 -23.13
CA LEU A 421 19.38 -13.40 -22.30
C LEU A 421 18.51 -14.50 -22.98
N THR A 422 18.81 -14.86 -24.23
CA THR A 422 17.97 -15.74 -25.09
C THR A 422 18.63 -17.06 -25.53
N ALA A 423 19.78 -17.46 -24.95
CA ALA A 423 20.41 -18.76 -25.26
C ALA A 423 19.47 -19.97 -25.00
N PRO A 424 19.55 -21.05 -25.81
CA PRO A 424 18.48 -22.05 -25.94
C PRO A 424 18.35 -22.98 -24.72
N LYS A 425 17.11 -23.24 -24.27
CA LYS A 425 16.77 -24.37 -23.40
C LYS A 425 16.54 -25.63 -24.23
N ILE A 426 16.95 -26.77 -23.66
CA ILE A 426 16.59 -28.13 -24.07
C ILE A 426 15.07 -28.28 -24.13
N ASP A 427 14.66 -28.98 -25.19
CA ASP A 427 13.32 -29.11 -25.75
C ASP A 427 12.29 -29.76 -24.82
N ASN A 428 11.06 -29.23 -24.84
CA ASN A 428 9.82 -29.99 -24.61
C ASN A 428 8.57 -29.15 -25.02
N ASN A 429 8.33 -29.16 -26.33
CA ASN A 429 7.03 -29.24 -27.03
C ASN A 429 5.78 -28.47 -26.56
N ASN A 430 5.34 -27.59 -27.49
CA ASN A 430 3.97 -27.30 -27.95
C ASN A 430 2.93 -26.69 -27.00
N ASN A 431 2.62 -25.39 -27.19
CA ASN A 431 1.41 -24.98 -27.93
C ASN A 431 1.30 -23.46 -28.12
N ASN A 432 1.00 -23.06 -29.37
CA ASN A 432 0.68 -21.71 -29.81
C ASN A 432 -0.60 -21.15 -29.17
N VAL A 433 -0.54 -19.95 -28.58
CA VAL A 433 -1.66 -18.99 -28.54
C VAL A 433 -1.10 -17.56 -28.59
N LEU A 434 -1.55 -16.77 -29.56
CA LEU A 434 -1.23 -15.35 -29.73
C LEU A 434 -1.96 -14.48 -28.69
N SER A 435 -1.29 -13.50 -28.08
CA SER A 435 -1.92 -12.38 -27.38
C SER A 435 -1.53 -11.04 -28.04
N PRO A 436 -2.48 -10.13 -28.27
CA PRO A 436 -2.21 -8.71 -28.49
C PRO A 436 -2.22 -8.00 -27.13
N HIS A 437 -1.44 -6.94 -26.93
CA HIS A 437 -1.86 -5.68 -26.31
C HIS A 437 -0.67 -4.72 -26.23
N GLN A 438 -0.85 -3.57 -26.87
CA GLN A 438 0.10 -2.47 -26.99
C GLN A 438 -0.18 -1.41 -25.91
N SER A 439 0.91 -0.90 -25.34
CA SER A 439 1.20 0.50 -24.97
C SER A 439 0.29 1.25 -23.98
N ILE A 440 0.86 1.64 -22.83
CA ILE A 440 0.51 2.84 -22.06
C ILE A 440 1.76 3.72 -21.98
N GLN A 441 1.66 4.97 -22.46
CA GLN A 441 2.75 5.95 -22.51
C GLN A 441 2.98 6.63 -21.15
N ALA A 442 4.25 6.74 -20.74
CA ALA A 442 4.68 7.59 -19.62
C ALA A 442 4.51 9.08 -19.95
N VAL A 443 3.90 9.84 -19.04
CA VAL A 443 3.71 11.30 -19.15
C VAL A 443 5.05 12.01 -18.93
N LYS A 444 5.46 12.85 -19.89
CA LYS A 444 6.67 13.69 -19.81
C LYS A 444 6.57 14.67 -18.64
N MET A 445 7.61 14.75 -17.81
CA MET A 445 7.78 15.79 -16.79
C MET A 445 7.70 17.19 -17.43
N ALA A 446 6.67 17.94 -17.08
CA ALA A 446 6.49 19.33 -17.49
C ALA A 446 7.34 20.27 -16.61
N ALA A 447 7.65 21.47 -17.10
CA ALA A 447 8.27 22.51 -16.28
C ALA A 447 7.32 22.91 -15.13
N PRO A 448 7.86 23.36 -13.96
CA PRO A 448 7.05 23.81 -12.84
C PRO A 448 6.06 24.90 -13.24
N ALA A 449 4.92 24.98 -12.54
CA ALA A 449 3.89 25.95 -12.86
C ALA A 449 4.46 27.39 -12.78
N HIS A 450 4.14 28.24 -13.75
CA HIS A 450 4.59 29.63 -13.72
C HIS A 450 3.85 30.50 -12.69
N LYS A 451 2.68 30.05 -12.23
CA LYS A 451 1.85 30.72 -11.22
C LYS A 451 1.33 29.68 -10.23
N PHE A 452 1.81 29.73 -8.99
CA PHE A 452 1.33 28.90 -7.88
C PHE A 452 1.68 29.59 -6.56
N LYS A 453 1.04 29.17 -5.47
CA LYS A 453 1.45 29.51 -4.10
C LYS A 453 1.18 28.31 -3.20
N VAL A 454 2.25 27.75 -2.63
CA VAL A 454 2.25 26.61 -1.71
C VAL A 454 3.16 26.93 -0.54
N ALA A 455 3.06 26.17 0.57
CA ALA A 455 3.89 26.41 1.75
C ALA A 455 5.39 26.26 1.47
N ASP A 456 5.79 25.14 0.86
CA ASP A 456 7.19 24.82 0.59
C ASP A 456 7.30 23.91 -0.64
N ILE A 457 7.87 24.44 -1.73
CA ILE A 457 8.03 23.70 -2.99
C ILE A 457 9.08 22.57 -2.88
N SER A 458 9.97 22.61 -1.89
CA SER A 458 11.01 21.57 -1.70
C SER A 458 10.41 20.21 -1.31
N LEU A 459 9.17 20.19 -0.84
CA LEU A 459 8.43 18.98 -0.47
C LEU A 459 7.95 18.16 -1.69
N ALA A 460 8.09 18.65 -2.91
CA ALA A 460 7.57 18.02 -4.12
C ALA A 460 8.04 16.56 -4.32
N ALA A 461 9.31 16.24 -4.01
CA ALA A 461 9.83 14.88 -4.15
C ALA A 461 9.26 13.90 -3.13
N PHE A 462 8.87 14.39 -1.94
CA PHE A 462 8.14 13.59 -0.97
C PHE A 462 6.70 13.38 -1.43
N GLY A 463 6.01 14.44 -1.86
CA GLY A 463 4.67 14.36 -2.43
C GLY A 463 4.57 13.40 -3.62
N ARG A 464 5.53 13.42 -4.54
CA ARG A 464 5.58 12.49 -5.68
C ARG A 464 5.58 11.03 -5.24
N ARG A 465 6.40 10.67 -4.25
CA ARG A 465 6.48 9.29 -3.74
C ARG A 465 5.17 8.84 -3.07
N GLU A 466 4.49 9.73 -2.36
CA GLU A 466 3.16 9.41 -1.80
C GLU A 466 2.05 9.35 -2.87
N ILE A 467 2.16 10.15 -3.94
CA ILE A 467 1.28 10.04 -5.11
C ILE A 467 1.45 8.66 -5.75
N GLU A 468 2.68 8.22 -6.02
CA GLU A 468 2.96 6.89 -6.61
C GLU A 468 2.41 5.75 -5.75
N LEU A 469 2.53 5.84 -4.43
CA LEU A 469 1.91 4.88 -3.51
C LEU A 469 0.37 4.94 -3.60
N SER A 470 -0.21 6.13 -3.67
CA SER A 470 -1.65 6.30 -3.76
C SER A 470 -2.23 5.87 -5.10
N GLU A 471 -1.48 5.94 -6.20
CA GLU A 471 -1.90 5.41 -7.49
C GLU A 471 -2.19 3.90 -7.44
N ILE A 472 -1.38 3.14 -6.68
CA ILE A 472 -1.62 1.71 -6.44
C ILE A 472 -2.94 1.50 -5.71
N GLU A 473 -3.24 2.33 -4.71
CA GLU A 473 -4.47 2.27 -3.93
C GLU A 473 -5.65 2.99 -4.62
N MET A 474 -5.51 3.49 -5.85
CA MET A 474 -6.58 4.18 -6.57
C MET A 474 -6.94 3.50 -7.90
N PRO A 475 -7.36 2.22 -7.87
CA PRO A 475 -7.59 1.39 -9.06
C PRO A 475 -8.66 1.97 -10.00
N GLY A 476 -9.67 2.66 -9.46
CA GLY A 476 -10.71 3.31 -10.26
C GLY A 476 -10.15 4.39 -11.19
N LEU A 477 -9.39 5.32 -10.62
CA LEU A 477 -8.74 6.39 -11.39
C LEU A 477 -7.72 5.84 -12.38
N MET A 478 -6.90 4.86 -11.97
CA MET A 478 -5.91 4.26 -12.87
C MET A 478 -6.58 3.55 -14.05
N SER A 479 -7.66 2.81 -13.81
CA SER A 479 -8.42 2.16 -14.88
C SER A 479 -9.10 3.17 -15.80
N ILE A 480 -9.56 4.31 -15.27
CA ILE A 480 -10.11 5.42 -16.07
C ILE A 480 -9.02 6.03 -16.97
N ARG A 481 -7.80 6.24 -16.46
CA ARG A 481 -6.66 6.70 -17.27
C ARG A 481 -6.40 5.72 -18.41
N GLU A 482 -6.23 4.43 -18.10
CA GLU A 482 -5.99 3.39 -19.10
C GLU A 482 -7.09 3.34 -20.16
N ARG A 483 -8.36 3.38 -19.72
CA ARG A 483 -9.51 3.23 -20.62
C ARG A 483 -9.73 4.41 -21.56
N TYR A 484 -9.49 5.64 -21.11
CA TYR A 484 -9.91 6.84 -21.85
C TYR A 484 -8.75 7.73 -22.34
N ALA A 485 -7.52 7.57 -21.84
CA ALA A 485 -6.42 8.49 -22.19
C ALA A 485 -6.13 8.51 -23.69
N ALA A 486 -6.24 7.40 -24.41
CA ALA A 486 -6.00 7.36 -25.86
C ALA A 486 -6.92 8.31 -26.66
N ASP A 487 -8.16 8.53 -26.18
CA ASP A 487 -9.11 9.42 -26.84
C ASP A 487 -9.03 10.88 -26.39
N GLN A 488 -8.28 11.14 -25.30
CA GLN A 488 -8.15 12.47 -24.69
C GLN A 488 -9.52 13.19 -24.53
N PRO A 489 -10.49 12.58 -23.81
CA PRO A 489 -11.86 13.07 -23.78
C PRO A 489 -12.01 14.46 -23.18
N LEU A 490 -11.04 14.93 -22.39
CA LEU A 490 -11.04 16.26 -21.79
C LEU A 490 -10.14 17.24 -22.52
N LYS A 491 -9.67 16.91 -23.73
CA LYS A 491 -8.86 17.84 -24.54
C LYS A 491 -9.61 19.14 -24.80
N GLY A 492 -9.10 20.24 -24.23
CA GLY A 492 -9.70 21.57 -24.31
C GLY A 492 -10.61 21.95 -23.14
N ALA A 493 -10.83 21.03 -22.20
CA ALA A 493 -11.40 21.33 -20.89
C ALA A 493 -10.42 22.19 -20.08
N ARG A 494 -10.96 23.16 -19.35
CA ARG A 494 -10.27 24.09 -18.45
C ARG A 494 -11.03 24.07 -17.14
N ILE A 495 -10.58 23.21 -16.24
CA ILE A 495 -11.26 22.85 -15.00
C ILE A 495 -10.67 23.70 -13.87
N ALA A 496 -11.52 24.51 -13.26
CA ALA A 496 -11.21 25.18 -11.99
C ALA A 496 -11.69 24.25 -10.86
N GLY A 497 -10.74 23.76 -10.05
CA GLY A 497 -11.00 22.82 -8.96
C GLY A 497 -10.94 23.50 -7.59
N CYS A 498 -11.95 23.28 -6.75
CA CYS A 498 -11.92 23.63 -5.33
C CYS A 498 -12.28 22.40 -4.51
N LEU A 499 -11.24 21.74 -3.99
CA LEU A 499 -11.35 20.50 -3.21
C LEU A 499 -10.09 20.38 -2.34
N HIS A 500 -10.21 19.80 -1.15
CA HIS A 500 -9.09 19.50 -0.25
C HIS A 500 -7.81 19.10 -1.01
N MET A 501 -6.73 19.86 -0.86
CA MET A 501 -5.49 19.63 -1.61
C MET A 501 -4.63 18.54 -0.94
N THR A 502 -5.03 17.27 -1.11
CA THR A 502 -4.36 16.09 -0.56
C THR A 502 -3.62 15.27 -1.61
N ILE A 503 -2.90 14.23 -1.19
CA ILE A 503 -2.29 13.24 -2.11
C ILE A 503 -3.35 12.56 -3.00
N GLN A 504 -4.52 12.23 -2.46
CA GLN A 504 -5.60 11.62 -3.25
C GLN A 504 -6.06 12.59 -4.35
N THR A 505 -6.20 13.87 -4.01
CA THR A 505 -6.60 14.91 -4.96
C THR A 505 -5.53 15.15 -6.01
N ALA A 506 -4.25 14.99 -5.68
CA ALA A 506 -3.17 15.03 -6.67
C ALA A 506 -3.34 13.94 -7.75
N VAL A 507 -3.74 12.71 -7.38
CA VAL A 507 -4.02 11.63 -8.34
C VAL A 507 -5.24 11.96 -9.22
N LEU A 508 -6.28 12.60 -8.65
CA LEU A 508 -7.42 13.12 -9.41
C LEU A 508 -6.99 14.18 -10.43
N ILE A 509 -6.22 15.19 -10.00
CA ILE A 509 -5.71 16.26 -10.86
C ILE A 509 -4.92 15.67 -12.03
N GLU A 510 -3.97 14.77 -11.74
CA GLU A 510 -3.14 14.13 -12.77
C GLU A 510 -3.96 13.21 -13.68
N THR A 511 -5.06 12.64 -13.20
CA THR A 511 -6.01 11.90 -14.05
C THR A 511 -6.72 12.83 -15.02
N LEU A 512 -7.22 13.98 -14.57
CA LEU A 512 -7.86 14.96 -15.45
C LEU A 512 -6.88 15.47 -16.52
N VAL A 513 -5.64 15.76 -16.13
CA VAL A 513 -4.55 16.17 -17.04
C VAL A 513 -4.21 15.06 -18.03
N ALA A 514 -4.08 13.80 -17.58
CA ALA A 514 -3.81 12.66 -18.44
C ALA A 514 -4.91 12.42 -19.48
N LEU A 515 -6.15 12.83 -19.20
CA LEU A 515 -7.29 12.78 -20.11
C LEU A 515 -7.40 14.02 -21.03
N GLY A 516 -6.46 14.97 -20.92
CA GLY A 516 -6.32 16.12 -21.81
C GLY A 516 -6.80 17.46 -21.24
N ALA A 517 -7.24 17.50 -19.97
CA ALA A 517 -7.69 18.74 -19.35
C ALA A 517 -6.52 19.67 -19.01
N GLU A 518 -6.78 20.97 -19.04
CA GLU A 518 -6.01 21.97 -18.33
C GLU A 518 -6.69 22.25 -16.98
N VAL A 519 -5.92 22.31 -15.90
CA VAL A 519 -6.45 22.34 -14.53
C VAL A 519 -5.82 23.48 -13.74
N THR A 520 -6.61 24.16 -12.90
CA THR A 520 -6.14 25.04 -11.82
C THR A 520 -6.83 24.63 -10.51
N TRP A 521 -6.18 24.82 -9.37
CA TRP A 521 -6.68 24.26 -8.11
C TRP A 521 -6.51 25.18 -6.89
N SER A 522 -7.47 25.14 -5.97
CA SER A 522 -7.33 25.57 -4.58
C SER A 522 -7.96 24.56 -3.63
N SER A 523 -7.61 24.63 -2.35
CA SER A 523 -8.29 23.86 -1.30
C SER A 523 -9.69 24.41 -1.03
N CYS A 524 -10.61 23.59 -0.49
CA CYS A 524 -11.92 24.01 0.03
C CYS A 524 -11.92 24.13 1.58
N ASN A 525 -10.77 23.92 2.24
CA ASN A 525 -10.66 24.11 3.68
C ASN A 525 -9.23 24.45 4.12
N ILE A 526 -9.11 25.48 4.95
CA ILE A 526 -7.85 26.07 5.41
C ILE A 526 -6.88 25.12 6.13
N PHE A 527 -7.36 23.99 6.68
CA PHE A 527 -6.51 23.03 7.41
C PHE A 527 -6.34 21.68 6.72
N SER A 528 -6.96 21.51 5.55
CA SER A 528 -7.03 20.20 4.86
C SER A 528 -5.88 19.93 3.91
N THR A 529 -5.16 20.97 3.48
CA THR A 529 -4.04 20.83 2.54
C THR A 529 -2.94 19.97 3.14
N GLN A 530 -2.40 19.06 2.33
CA GLN A 530 -1.14 18.38 2.57
C GLN A 530 -0.07 19.09 1.73
N ASP A 531 0.80 19.85 2.38
CA ASP A 531 1.71 20.79 1.69
C ASP A 531 2.64 20.09 0.68
N HIS A 532 3.05 18.85 0.97
CA HIS A 532 3.85 18.04 0.05
C HIS A 532 3.07 17.61 -1.20
N ALA A 533 1.76 17.36 -1.10
CA ALA A 533 0.90 17.10 -2.25
C ALA A 533 0.76 18.36 -3.14
N ALA A 534 0.49 19.51 -2.52
CA ALA A 534 0.39 20.79 -3.21
C ALA A 534 1.70 21.12 -3.94
N ALA A 535 2.85 20.92 -3.28
CA ALA A 535 4.18 21.11 -3.87
C ALA A 535 4.43 20.19 -5.08
N ALA A 536 4.07 18.90 -4.98
CA ALA A 536 4.25 17.95 -6.08
C ALA A 536 3.43 18.33 -7.32
N ILE A 537 2.20 18.77 -7.15
CA ILE A 537 1.33 19.20 -8.26
C ILE A 537 1.80 20.52 -8.87
N ALA A 538 2.22 21.48 -8.05
CA ALA A 538 2.83 22.71 -8.54
C ALA A 538 4.11 22.45 -9.35
N ALA A 539 4.97 21.53 -8.86
CA ALA A 539 6.18 21.11 -9.56
C ALA A 539 5.89 20.36 -10.87
N ALA A 540 4.75 19.65 -10.96
CA ALA A 540 4.28 18.99 -12.18
C ALA A 540 3.68 19.94 -13.23
N GLY A 541 3.63 21.26 -12.95
CA GLY A 541 3.20 22.27 -13.91
C GLY A 541 1.74 22.70 -13.80
N VAL A 542 0.99 22.21 -12.81
CA VAL A 542 -0.40 22.59 -12.56
C VAL A 542 -0.45 23.76 -11.56
N PRO A 543 -1.14 24.88 -11.87
CA PRO A 543 -1.32 25.97 -10.91
C PRO A 543 -2.12 25.55 -9.68
N VAL A 544 -1.48 25.62 -8.51
CA VAL A 544 -2.10 25.33 -7.20
C VAL A 544 -1.91 26.51 -6.26
N PHE A 545 -2.99 26.90 -5.58
CA PHE A 545 -3.00 27.93 -4.54
C PHE A 545 -3.60 27.32 -3.27
N ALA A 546 -2.75 26.69 -2.47
CA ALA A 546 -3.18 25.99 -1.26
C ALA A 546 -2.00 25.73 -0.31
N TRP A 547 -2.20 25.91 1.00
CA TRP A 547 -1.31 25.45 2.07
C TRP A 547 -2.07 25.16 3.37
N LYS A 548 -1.48 24.38 4.27
CA LYS A 548 -2.10 24.11 5.56
C LYS A 548 -1.96 25.31 6.49
N GLY A 549 -3.08 25.77 7.06
CA GLY A 549 -3.12 26.90 7.97
C GLY A 549 -3.33 28.25 7.28
N GLU A 550 -3.98 28.27 6.13
CA GLU A 550 -4.48 29.52 5.51
C GLU A 550 -5.33 30.33 6.48
N THR A 551 -5.25 31.65 6.39
CA THR A 551 -6.29 32.53 6.94
C THR A 551 -7.51 32.57 6.01
N GLU A 552 -8.67 33.00 6.51
CA GLU A 552 -9.88 33.16 5.68
C GLU A 552 -9.67 34.15 4.52
N GLU A 553 -8.82 35.17 4.70
CA GLU A 553 -8.47 36.12 3.64
C GLU A 553 -7.61 35.47 2.56
N GLU A 554 -6.64 34.64 2.95
CA GLU A 554 -5.82 33.84 2.04
C GLU A 554 -6.61 32.77 1.29
N TYR A 555 -7.57 32.12 1.96
CA TYR A 555 -8.49 31.16 1.37
C TYR A 555 -9.29 31.79 0.21
N ASN A 556 -9.95 32.93 0.48
CA ASN A 556 -10.69 33.66 -0.54
C ASN A 556 -9.77 34.16 -1.68
N TRP A 557 -8.55 34.59 -1.34
CA TRP A 557 -7.55 34.96 -2.33
C TRP A 557 -7.18 33.77 -3.24
N CYS A 558 -7.00 32.57 -2.68
CA CYS A 558 -6.67 31.36 -3.44
C CYS A 558 -7.78 30.99 -4.44
N LEU A 559 -9.05 31.08 -4.03
CA LEU A 559 -10.20 30.88 -4.91
C LEU A 559 -10.17 31.84 -6.11
N GLU A 560 -9.83 33.11 -5.89
CA GLU A 560 -9.75 34.10 -6.98
C GLU A 560 -8.52 33.89 -7.87
N GLN A 561 -7.36 33.50 -7.32
CA GLN A 561 -6.16 33.30 -8.13
C GLN A 561 -6.32 32.18 -9.16
N GLN A 562 -6.94 31.06 -8.78
CA GLN A 562 -7.10 29.92 -9.68
C GLN A 562 -7.92 30.26 -10.95
N LEU A 563 -8.84 31.22 -10.87
CA LEU A 563 -9.66 31.67 -12.01
C LEU A 563 -8.84 32.39 -13.09
N HIS A 564 -7.65 32.89 -12.74
CA HIS A 564 -6.78 33.69 -13.60
C HIS A 564 -5.44 33.00 -13.93
N ALA A 565 -5.31 31.73 -13.56
CA ALA A 565 -4.07 30.96 -13.70
C ALA A 565 -4.01 30.05 -14.94
N PHE A 566 -5.10 29.94 -15.71
CA PHE A 566 -5.09 29.24 -17.00
C PHE A 566 -4.12 29.90 -18.00
N LYS A 567 -3.54 29.09 -18.87
CA LYS A 567 -2.64 29.48 -19.95
C LYS A 567 -3.34 30.49 -20.87
N ASP A 568 -2.55 31.44 -21.36
CA ASP A 568 -2.98 32.52 -22.26
C ASP A 568 -4.12 33.40 -21.70
N GLY A 569 -4.40 33.36 -20.39
CA GLY A 569 -5.49 34.11 -19.78
C GLY A 569 -6.89 33.62 -20.16
N LYS A 570 -7.02 32.34 -20.57
CA LYS A 570 -8.31 31.73 -20.88
C LYS A 570 -9.20 31.62 -19.63
N LYS A 571 -10.51 31.59 -19.83
CA LYS A 571 -11.49 31.37 -18.75
C LYS A 571 -11.78 29.89 -18.56
N LEU A 572 -12.14 29.50 -17.34
CA LEU A 572 -12.66 28.16 -17.06
C LEU A 572 -13.85 27.82 -17.98
N ASN A 573 -14.03 26.54 -18.26
CA ASN A 573 -15.26 26.05 -18.89
C ASN A 573 -15.86 24.84 -18.16
N LEU A 574 -15.28 24.44 -17.04
CA LEU A 574 -15.82 23.45 -16.12
C LEU A 574 -15.43 23.84 -14.69
N ILE A 575 -16.29 23.50 -13.74
CA ILE A 575 -16.01 23.62 -12.30
C ILE A 575 -16.07 22.21 -11.69
N LEU A 576 -15.10 21.90 -10.83
CA LEU A 576 -15.12 20.76 -9.93
C LEU A 576 -15.07 21.31 -8.50
N ASP A 577 -16.09 21.02 -7.70
CA ASP A 577 -16.29 21.70 -6.42
C ASP A 577 -16.60 20.72 -5.28
N ASP A 578 -16.22 21.12 -4.08
CA ASP A 578 -16.45 20.44 -2.82
C ASP A 578 -16.86 21.49 -1.78
N GLY A 579 -18.15 21.53 -1.46
CA GLY A 579 -18.75 22.48 -0.50
C GLY A 579 -19.51 23.64 -1.16
N GLY A 580 -19.21 23.94 -2.42
CA GLY A 580 -19.92 24.91 -3.24
C GLY A 580 -19.37 26.35 -3.17
N ASP A 581 -18.19 26.56 -2.58
CA ASP A 581 -17.61 27.89 -2.39
C ASP A 581 -17.13 28.50 -3.72
N LEU A 582 -16.45 27.72 -4.56
CA LEU A 582 -16.02 28.16 -5.88
C LEU A 582 -17.22 28.44 -6.78
N THR A 583 -18.21 27.55 -6.77
CA THR A 583 -19.47 27.72 -7.50
C THR A 583 -20.17 29.00 -7.08
N SER A 584 -20.26 29.26 -5.77
CA SER A 584 -20.90 30.47 -5.22
C SER A 584 -20.13 31.73 -5.62
N LEU A 585 -18.79 31.71 -5.54
CA LEU A 585 -17.94 32.83 -5.95
C LEU A 585 -18.17 33.16 -7.43
N VAL A 586 -18.07 32.16 -8.31
CA VAL A 586 -18.18 32.37 -9.76
C VAL A 586 -19.60 32.81 -10.15
N HIS A 587 -20.65 32.19 -9.59
CA HIS A 587 -22.04 32.57 -9.91
C HIS A 587 -22.39 33.99 -9.46
N ASN A 588 -21.87 34.44 -8.32
CA ASN A 588 -22.24 35.74 -7.74
C ASN A 588 -21.32 36.88 -8.21
N LYS A 589 -20.00 36.64 -8.28
CA LYS A 589 -19.00 37.69 -8.55
C LYS A 589 -18.49 37.70 -9.98
N TYR A 590 -18.45 36.54 -10.65
CA TYR A 590 -17.93 36.39 -12.02
C TYR A 590 -18.87 35.64 -12.97
N PRO A 591 -20.19 35.98 -13.01
CA PRO A 591 -21.17 35.22 -13.80
C PRO A 591 -20.84 35.21 -15.29
N GLU A 592 -20.08 36.19 -15.79
CA GLU A 592 -19.61 36.24 -17.17
C GLU A 592 -18.60 35.14 -17.54
N MET A 593 -17.99 34.47 -16.55
CA MET A 593 -17.14 33.29 -16.78
C MET A 593 -17.97 32.04 -17.09
N LEU A 594 -19.26 32.02 -16.77
CA LEU A 594 -20.13 30.85 -16.95
C LEU A 594 -20.78 30.77 -18.33
N LYS A 595 -20.64 31.79 -19.19
CA LYS A 595 -21.30 31.85 -20.51
C LYS A 595 -20.98 30.65 -21.41
N ASP A 596 -19.73 30.18 -21.38
CA ASP A 596 -19.23 29.04 -22.15
C ASP A 596 -18.82 27.87 -21.25
N CYS A 597 -19.35 27.83 -20.03
CA CYS A 597 -19.10 26.77 -19.06
C CYS A 597 -20.08 25.61 -19.29
N TYR A 598 -19.54 24.39 -19.36
CA TYR A 598 -20.29 23.16 -19.59
C TYR A 598 -21.05 22.70 -18.34
N GLY A 599 -20.60 23.07 -17.14
CA GLY A 599 -21.28 22.73 -15.90
C GLY A 599 -20.38 22.67 -14.68
N VAL A 600 -20.98 22.21 -13.58
CA VAL A 600 -20.34 21.97 -12.28
C VAL A 600 -20.47 20.49 -11.92
N SER A 601 -19.43 19.86 -11.36
CA SER A 601 -19.60 18.63 -10.58
C SER A 601 -19.32 18.92 -9.11
N GLU A 602 -20.24 18.53 -8.23
CA GLU A 602 -20.18 18.84 -6.79
C GLU A 602 -20.19 17.55 -5.96
N GLU A 603 -19.21 17.43 -5.06
CA GLU A 603 -18.92 16.20 -4.32
C GLU A 603 -19.72 16.04 -3.03
N THR A 604 -20.14 17.13 -2.39
CA THR A 604 -20.63 17.09 -1.00
C THR A 604 -22.13 17.30 -0.88
N THR A 605 -22.72 16.73 0.16
CA THR A 605 -24.13 16.97 0.51
C THR A 605 -24.42 18.46 0.71
N THR A 606 -23.48 19.20 1.32
CA THR A 606 -23.62 20.64 1.59
C THR A 606 -23.63 21.47 0.31
N GLY A 607 -22.66 21.26 -0.58
CA GLY A 607 -22.61 21.95 -1.87
C GLY A 607 -23.79 21.59 -2.77
N VAL A 608 -24.23 20.32 -2.76
CA VAL A 608 -25.45 19.89 -3.46
C VAL A 608 -26.69 20.62 -2.94
N HIS A 609 -26.83 20.79 -1.62
CA HIS A 609 -27.93 21.58 -1.05
C HIS A 609 -27.86 23.05 -1.51
N HIS A 610 -26.67 23.64 -1.61
CA HIS A 610 -26.49 24.98 -2.18
C HIS A 610 -26.91 25.04 -3.65
N LEU A 611 -26.56 24.05 -4.47
CA LEU A 611 -27.00 23.95 -5.87
C LEU A 611 -28.52 23.87 -6.01
N TYR A 612 -29.19 23.03 -5.20
CA TYR A 612 -30.65 22.96 -5.20
C TYR A 612 -31.31 24.27 -4.76
N ARG A 613 -30.73 24.96 -3.77
CA ARG A 613 -31.21 26.30 -3.36
C ARG A 613 -31.08 27.29 -4.52
N MET A 614 -29.91 27.34 -5.18
CA MET A 614 -29.69 28.20 -6.35
C MET A 614 -30.64 27.87 -7.49
N LEU A 615 -30.92 26.59 -7.75
CA LEU A 615 -31.90 26.16 -8.75
C LEU A 615 -33.31 26.66 -8.42
N LYS A 616 -33.75 26.47 -7.16
CA LYS A 616 -35.07 26.93 -6.68
C LYS A 616 -35.22 28.44 -6.76
N GLU A 617 -34.14 29.18 -6.51
CA GLU A 617 -34.09 30.65 -6.61
C GLU A 617 -33.90 31.17 -8.04
N GLY A 618 -33.72 30.28 -9.03
CA GLY A 618 -33.44 30.67 -10.42
C GLY A 618 -32.06 31.32 -10.63
N LYS A 619 -31.11 31.07 -9.70
CA LYS A 619 -29.75 31.62 -9.71
C LYS A 619 -28.68 30.65 -10.23
N LEU A 620 -29.01 29.36 -10.36
CA LEU A 620 -28.09 28.40 -11.00
C LEU A 620 -28.00 28.75 -12.50
N LEU A 621 -26.79 28.93 -13.02
CA LEU A 621 -26.56 29.42 -14.39
C LEU A 621 -26.13 28.33 -15.37
N VAL A 622 -25.63 27.21 -14.86
CA VAL A 622 -25.11 26.08 -15.63
C VAL A 622 -25.64 24.75 -15.07
N PRO A 623 -25.71 23.66 -15.85
CA PRO A 623 -26.09 22.36 -15.30
C PRO A 623 -25.06 21.87 -14.28
N ALA A 624 -25.54 21.13 -13.29
CA ALA A 624 -24.70 20.56 -12.24
C ALA A 624 -24.91 19.04 -12.12
N ILE A 625 -23.82 18.30 -11.91
CA ILE A 625 -23.84 16.90 -11.51
C ILE A 625 -23.58 16.82 -10.01
N ASN A 626 -24.58 16.34 -9.28
CA ASN A 626 -24.49 15.87 -7.91
C ASN A 626 -23.72 14.54 -7.91
N VAL A 627 -22.43 14.63 -7.62
CA VAL A 627 -21.55 13.46 -7.46
C VAL A 627 -21.80 12.80 -6.11
N ASN A 628 -22.15 13.59 -5.07
CA ASN A 628 -22.41 13.10 -3.72
C ASN A 628 -23.36 11.90 -3.70
N ASP A 629 -24.47 11.99 -4.43
CA ASP A 629 -25.56 11.01 -4.40
C ASP A 629 -25.34 9.82 -5.35
N SER A 630 -24.16 9.72 -5.98
CA SER A 630 -23.72 8.44 -6.53
C SER A 630 -23.54 7.47 -5.38
N VAL A 631 -23.97 6.22 -5.54
CA VAL A 631 -23.93 5.23 -4.45
C VAL A 631 -22.49 4.88 -4.10
N THR A 632 -21.60 4.78 -5.09
CA THR A 632 -20.16 4.59 -4.89
C THR A 632 -19.45 5.80 -4.28
N LYS A 633 -20.12 6.96 -4.19
CA LYS A 633 -19.66 8.11 -3.41
C LYS A 633 -20.26 8.04 -2.01
N SER A 634 -21.54 8.37 -1.85
CA SER A 634 -22.23 8.47 -0.55
C SER A 634 -22.01 7.28 0.38
N LYS A 635 -22.14 6.04 -0.13
CA LYS A 635 -22.07 4.83 0.70
C LYS A 635 -20.66 4.29 0.92
N PHE A 636 -19.64 4.92 0.30
CA PHE A 636 -18.24 4.55 0.49
C PHE A 636 -17.48 5.67 1.18
N ASP A 637 -17.47 6.85 0.59
CA ASP A 637 -16.80 8.04 1.11
C ASP A 637 -17.36 8.46 2.47
N ASN A 638 -18.64 8.87 2.48
CA ASN A 638 -19.24 9.41 3.69
C ASN A 638 -19.34 8.34 4.79
N LEU A 639 -19.55 7.07 4.42
CA LEU A 639 -19.67 5.97 5.37
C LEU A 639 -18.32 5.35 5.76
N TYR A 640 -17.64 4.67 4.82
CA TYR A 640 -16.41 3.92 5.10
C TYR A 640 -15.20 4.84 5.27
N GLY A 641 -15.13 5.94 4.52
CA GLY A 641 -14.07 6.95 4.70
C GLY A 641 -14.08 7.51 6.12
N CYS A 642 -15.24 7.97 6.58
CA CYS A 642 -15.38 8.48 7.96
C CYS A 642 -15.16 7.38 9.01
N ARG A 643 -15.52 6.12 8.72
CA ARG A 643 -15.25 4.97 9.59
C ARG A 643 -13.76 4.74 9.80
N GLU A 644 -12.94 4.93 8.76
CA GLU A 644 -11.48 4.82 8.86
C GLU A 644 -10.86 6.05 9.52
N SER A 645 -11.27 7.25 9.11
CA SER A 645 -10.52 8.47 9.41
C SER A 645 -10.91 9.19 10.70
N LEU A 646 -12.13 8.99 11.23
CA LEU A 646 -12.55 9.67 12.47
C LEU A 646 -11.63 9.33 13.64
N ILE A 647 -11.43 8.02 13.85
CA ILE A 647 -10.62 7.50 14.95
C ILE A 647 -9.18 7.97 14.80
N ASP A 648 -8.67 7.98 13.57
CA ASP A 648 -7.31 8.45 13.28
C ASP A 648 -7.15 9.93 13.70
N GLY A 649 -8.07 10.80 13.29
CA GLY A 649 -8.09 12.21 13.71
C GLY A 649 -8.10 12.39 15.23
N ILE A 650 -8.99 11.67 15.94
CA ILE A 650 -9.07 11.73 17.41
C ILE A 650 -7.78 11.21 18.05
N LYS A 651 -7.22 10.10 17.55
CA LYS A 651 -6.02 9.48 18.12
C LYS A 651 -4.77 10.32 17.88
N ARG A 652 -4.51 10.78 16.66
CA ARG A 652 -3.37 11.69 16.39
C ARG A 652 -3.47 12.96 17.21
N ALA A 653 -4.68 13.47 17.45
CA ALA A 653 -4.88 14.65 18.28
C ALA A 653 -4.63 14.41 19.78
N THR A 654 -5.10 13.29 20.33
CA THR A 654 -5.26 13.15 21.80
C THR A 654 -4.64 11.89 22.42
N ASP A 655 -4.23 10.91 21.61
CA ASP A 655 -3.76 9.59 22.04
C ASP A 655 -4.71 8.85 22.99
N VAL A 656 -5.99 9.28 23.01
CA VAL A 656 -6.94 8.85 24.03
C VAL A 656 -7.34 7.38 23.84
N MET A 657 -7.55 6.69 24.96
CA MET A 657 -8.21 5.38 24.97
C MET A 657 -9.69 5.54 24.63
N ILE A 658 -10.15 4.91 23.55
CA ILE A 658 -11.55 4.95 23.10
C ILE A 658 -12.39 3.91 23.85
N ALA A 659 -11.84 2.72 24.07
CA ALA A 659 -12.50 1.63 24.76
C ALA A 659 -12.99 2.04 26.16
N GLY A 660 -14.25 1.73 26.47
CA GLY A 660 -14.89 2.05 27.75
C GLY A 660 -15.38 3.50 27.89
N LYS A 661 -15.08 4.39 26.94
CA LYS A 661 -15.64 5.76 26.95
C LYS A 661 -17.07 5.79 26.42
N VAL A 662 -17.83 6.79 26.86
CA VAL A 662 -19.12 7.14 26.25
C VAL A 662 -18.87 8.14 25.13
N ALA A 663 -19.14 7.74 23.90
CA ALA A 663 -19.03 8.60 22.72
C ALA A 663 -20.42 8.98 22.22
N VAL A 664 -20.64 10.26 21.95
CA VAL A 664 -21.91 10.79 21.45
C VAL A 664 -21.71 11.19 20.00
N VAL A 665 -22.50 10.62 19.10
CA VAL A 665 -22.49 10.93 17.66
C VAL A 665 -23.80 11.66 17.34
N ALA A 666 -23.69 12.93 16.94
CA ALA A 666 -24.84 13.74 16.56
C ALA A 666 -25.09 13.66 15.06
N GLY A 667 -26.24 13.11 14.68
CA GLY A 667 -26.58 12.74 13.30
C GLY A 667 -26.29 11.27 13.03
N TYR A 668 -27.17 10.61 12.28
CA TYR A 668 -27.03 9.21 11.88
C TYR A 668 -27.32 8.98 10.40
N GLY A 669 -26.97 9.98 9.58
CA GLY A 669 -26.77 9.81 8.13
C GLY A 669 -25.55 8.93 7.82
N ASP A 670 -25.05 8.93 6.59
CA ASP A 670 -23.93 8.06 6.19
C ASP A 670 -22.65 8.32 7.01
N VAL A 671 -22.31 9.60 7.25
CA VAL A 671 -21.19 10.01 8.13
C VAL A 671 -21.40 9.49 9.55
N GLY A 672 -22.55 9.80 10.15
CA GLY A 672 -22.89 9.37 11.51
C GLY A 672 -22.86 7.85 11.69
N LYS A 673 -23.34 7.09 10.70
CA LYS A 673 -23.27 5.63 10.66
C LYS A 673 -21.81 5.14 10.70
N GLY A 674 -20.94 5.73 9.88
CA GLY A 674 -19.52 5.37 9.82
C GLY A 674 -18.80 5.67 11.13
N CYS A 675 -19.03 6.87 11.66
CA CYS A 675 -18.49 7.32 12.94
C CYS A 675 -18.91 6.45 14.12
N ALA A 676 -20.21 6.14 14.22
CA ALA A 676 -20.75 5.28 15.27
C ALA A 676 -20.17 3.87 15.20
N GLN A 677 -20.07 3.29 14.00
CA GLN A 677 -19.45 1.97 13.80
C GLN A 677 -17.97 1.96 14.21
N ALA A 678 -17.20 2.99 13.85
CA ALA A 678 -15.77 3.08 14.19
C ALA A 678 -15.54 3.16 15.71
N LEU A 679 -16.26 4.06 16.38
CA LEU A 679 -16.19 4.23 17.83
C LEU A 679 -16.62 2.95 18.56
N HIS A 680 -17.71 2.33 18.11
CA HIS A 680 -18.19 1.07 18.69
C HIS A 680 -17.18 -0.07 18.51
N SER A 681 -16.59 -0.21 17.33
CA SER A 681 -15.58 -1.24 17.02
C SER A 681 -14.31 -1.07 17.87
N MET A 682 -14.00 0.15 18.30
CA MET A 682 -12.93 0.45 19.25
C MET A 682 -13.32 0.30 20.73
N GLY A 683 -14.51 -0.23 21.02
CA GLY A 683 -14.98 -0.51 22.37
C GLY A 683 -15.63 0.67 23.10
N ALA A 684 -15.99 1.76 22.40
CA ALA A 684 -16.78 2.84 23.01
C ALA A 684 -18.25 2.42 23.19
N ARG A 685 -18.89 2.93 24.23
CA ARG A 685 -20.34 2.93 24.34
C ARG A 685 -20.89 4.13 23.57
N VAL A 686 -21.49 3.87 22.41
CA VAL A 686 -21.96 4.92 21.51
C VAL A 686 -23.42 5.29 21.82
N ILE A 687 -23.67 6.59 21.95
CA ILE A 687 -24.99 7.21 22.02
C ILE A 687 -25.17 8.03 20.75
N VAL A 688 -26.34 7.94 20.13
CA VAL A 688 -26.70 8.68 18.91
C VAL A 688 -27.77 9.72 19.25
N THR A 689 -27.70 10.88 18.60
CA THR A 689 -28.79 11.86 18.59
C THR A 689 -29.28 12.08 17.17
N GLU A 690 -30.59 12.04 16.94
CA GLU A 690 -31.19 12.22 15.61
C GLU A 690 -32.51 12.99 15.67
N ILE A 691 -32.77 13.74 14.60
CA ILE A 691 -34.06 14.37 14.29
C ILE A 691 -34.88 13.55 13.29
N ASP A 692 -34.21 12.80 12.41
CA ASP A 692 -34.87 11.96 11.42
C ASP A 692 -35.30 10.62 12.07
N PRO A 693 -36.59 10.29 12.08
CA PRO A 693 -37.09 9.08 12.76
C PRO A 693 -36.64 7.78 12.07
N ILE A 694 -36.35 7.79 10.76
CA ILE A 694 -35.84 6.64 10.03
C ILE A 694 -34.39 6.38 10.46
N ASN A 695 -33.54 7.39 10.42
CA ASN A 695 -32.15 7.26 10.87
C ASN A 695 -32.06 6.91 12.37
N ALA A 696 -32.92 7.52 13.21
CA ALA A 696 -33.02 7.17 14.63
C ALA A 696 -33.41 5.69 14.81
N LEU A 697 -34.42 5.21 14.07
CA LEU A 697 -34.80 3.81 14.13
C LEU A 697 -33.67 2.89 13.66
N GLN A 698 -32.94 3.25 12.59
CA GLN A 698 -31.76 2.52 12.13
C GLN A 698 -30.67 2.42 13.21
N ALA A 699 -30.39 3.51 13.92
CA ALA A 699 -29.44 3.51 15.04
C ALA A 699 -29.90 2.59 16.17
N ALA A 700 -31.17 2.69 16.57
CA ALA A 700 -31.75 1.91 17.64
C ALA A 700 -31.72 0.40 17.35
N VAL A 701 -32.11 -0.02 16.14
CA VAL A 701 -32.07 -1.45 15.75
C VAL A 701 -30.66 -1.97 15.49
N SER A 702 -29.68 -1.07 15.28
CA SER A 702 -28.25 -1.41 15.24
C SER A 702 -27.63 -1.55 16.64
N GLY A 703 -28.43 -1.37 17.70
CA GLY A 703 -28.00 -1.54 19.09
C GLY A 703 -27.47 -0.26 19.76
N PHE A 704 -27.58 0.91 19.12
CA PHE A 704 -27.17 2.17 19.71
C PHE A 704 -28.29 2.78 20.55
N GLN A 705 -27.94 3.35 21.70
CA GLN A 705 -28.88 4.19 22.45
C GLN A 705 -29.14 5.46 21.65
N VAL A 706 -30.41 5.79 21.40
CA VAL A 706 -30.81 7.05 20.78
C VAL A 706 -31.47 7.94 21.82
N THR A 707 -30.97 9.16 22.00
CA THR A 707 -31.57 10.17 22.89
C THR A 707 -31.26 11.60 22.41
N THR A 708 -31.68 12.61 23.15
CA THR A 708 -31.41 14.02 22.87
C THR A 708 -30.00 14.44 23.31
N MET A 709 -29.48 15.52 22.74
CA MET A 709 -28.16 16.05 23.13
C MET A 709 -28.16 16.52 24.59
N GLU A 710 -29.29 17.03 25.08
CA GLU A 710 -29.46 17.45 26.48
C GLU A 710 -29.28 16.29 27.47
N GLU A 711 -29.76 15.08 27.13
CA GLU A 711 -29.55 13.88 27.95
C GLU A 711 -28.16 13.28 27.76
N ALA A 712 -27.59 13.37 26.55
CA ALA A 712 -26.29 12.79 26.22
C ALA A 712 -25.09 13.62 26.76
N ALA A 713 -25.18 14.94 26.76
CA ALA A 713 -24.13 15.88 27.16
C ALA A 713 -23.53 15.62 28.57
N PRO A 714 -24.31 15.35 29.64
CA PRO A 714 -23.73 15.02 30.95
C PRO A 714 -23.06 13.64 31.00
N LEU A 715 -23.35 12.74 30.04
CA LEU A 715 -22.85 11.37 30.01
C LEU A 715 -21.57 11.22 29.17
N GLY A 716 -21.49 11.94 28.06
CA GLY A 716 -20.45 11.80 27.05
C GLY A 716 -19.05 12.23 27.52
N GLN A 717 -18.05 11.64 26.86
CA GLN A 717 -16.63 11.97 27.01
C GLN A 717 -15.97 12.29 25.67
N ILE A 718 -16.56 11.83 24.56
CA ILE A 718 -16.20 12.18 23.20
C ILE A 718 -17.49 12.60 22.50
N PHE A 719 -17.47 13.75 21.83
CA PHE A 719 -18.61 14.27 21.08
C PHE A 719 -18.19 14.50 19.63
N VAL A 720 -18.92 13.90 18.70
CA VAL A 720 -18.69 13.99 17.26
C VAL A 720 -19.95 14.51 16.58
N THR A 721 -19.87 15.67 15.93
CA THR A 721 -20.99 16.22 15.13
C THR A 721 -20.86 15.79 13.66
N THR A 722 -21.96 15.31 13.06
CA THR A 722 -22.00 14.68 11.73
C THR A 722 -23.24 15.11 10.91
N THR A 723 -23.83 16.26 11.24
CA THR A 723 -25.19 16.61 10.81
C THR A 723 -25.26 17.45 9.54
N GLY A 724 -24.21 18.20 9.22
CA GLY A 724 -24.26 19.26 8.20
C GLY A 724 -25.21 20.42 8.56
N CYS A 725 -25.63 20.53 9.83
CA CYS A 725 -26.51 21.57 10.34
C CYS A 725 -25.70 22.61 11.13
N ARG A 726 -26.37 23.47 11.90
CA ARG A 726 -25.77 24.48 12.77
C ARG A 726 -26.23 24.31 14.21
N ASP A 727 -25.42 24.79 15.14
CA ASP A 727 -25.77 24.95 16.55
C ASP A 727 -26.18 23.63 17.25
N ILE A 728 -25.48 22.53 16.94
CA ILE A 728 -25.71 21.20 17.54
C ILE A 728 -25.12 21.12 18.95
N LEU A 729 -23.90 21.64 19.14
CA LEU A 729 -23.25 21.80 20.44
C LEU A 729 -23.17 23.28 20.81
N VAL A 730 -23.94 23.68 21.81
CA VAL A 730 -24.11 25.07 22.26
C VAL A 730 -23.83 25.21 23.75
N ALA A 731 -23.87 26.45 24.26
CA ALA A 731 -23.65 26.83 25.66
C ALA A 731 -24.14 25.81 26.71
N LYS A 732 -25.46 25.51 26.69
CA LYS A 732 -26.10 24.60 27.67
C LYS A 732 -25.52 23.18 27.67
N HIS A 733 -24.92 22.73 26.56
CA HIS A 733 -24.27 21.42 26.47
C HIS A 733 -22.88 21.46 27.09
N PHE A 734 -22.05 22.45 26.72
CA PHE A 734 -20.70 22.62 27.28
C PHE A 734 -20.70 22.78 28.80
N GLU A 735 -21.70 23.47 29.33
CA GLU A 735 -21.86 23.68 30.78
C GLU A 735 -22.08 22.40 31.58
N VAL A 736 -22.54 21.31 30.95
CA VAL A 736 -22.83 20.04 31.64
C VAL A 736 -21.85 18.91 31.28
N MET A 737 -21.03 19.08 30.25
CA MET A 737 -20.03 18.10 29.81
C MET A 737 -19.00 17.74 30.89
N LYS A 738 -18.51 16.49 30.88
CA LYS A 738 -17.46 16.03 31.81
C LYS A 738 -16.16 16.82 31.62
N ASN A 739 -15.36 16.92 32.69
CA ASN A 739 -14.04 17.52 32.59
C ASN A 739 -13.19 16.76 31.57
N ASP A 740 -12.52 17.50 30.70
CA ASP A 740 -11.72 16.99 29.58
C ASP A 740 -12.54 16.16 28.58
N ALA A 741 -13.82 16.50 28.39
CA ALA A 741 -14.59 16.01 27.26
C ALA A 741 -13.95 16.46 25.95
N ILE A 742 -13.76 15.52 25.02
CA ILE A 742 -13.25 15.78 23.67
C ILE A 742 -14.44 16.13 22.78
N VAL A 743 -14.34 17.25 22.08
CA VAL A 743 -15.36 17.78 21.17
C VAL A 743 -14.73 17.97 19.81
N CYS A 744 -15.33 17.37 18.79
CA CYS A 744 -14.89 17.51 17.41
C CYS A 744 -16.06 17.44 16.43
N ASN A 745 -15.82 17.94 15.24
CA ASN A 745 -16.76 17.91 14.13
C ASN A 745 -16.13 17.14 12.97
N ILE A 746 -16.92 16.39 12.23
CA ILE A 746 -16.50 15.76 10.97
C ILE A 746 -17.46 16.09 9.82
N GLY A 747 -18.54 16.85 10.09
CA GLY A 747 -19.31 17.51 9.04
C GLY A 747 -18.58 18.70 8.45
N HIS A 748 -19.03 19.18 7.29
CA HIS A 748 -18.24 20.09 6.43
C HIS A 748 -17.93 21.46 7.06
N PHE A 749 -18.88 22.08 7.76
CA PHE A 749 -18.68 23.40 8.37
C PHE A 749 -18.58 23.33 9.89
N ASP A 750 -17.79 24.23 10.47
CA ASP A 750 -17.52 24.33 11.90
C ASP A 750 -18.72 24.79 12.74
N ILE A 751 -19.72 25.39 12.10
CA ILE A 751 -20.94 25.90 12.72
C ILE A 751 -21.82 24.83 13.38
N GLU A 752 -21.51 23.53 13.23
CA GLU A 752 -22.14 22.48 14.06
C GLU A 752 -21.84 22.69 15.55
N ILE A 753 -20.73 23.36 15.88
CA ILE A 753 -20.26 23.64 17.23
C ILE A 753 -20.19 25.15 17.43
N ASP A 754 -20.76 25.66 18.52
CA ASP A 754 -20.67 27.09 18.89
C ASP A 754 -19.29 27.41 19.50
N VAL A 755 -18.26 27.39 18.64
CA VAL A 755 -16.86 27.69 19.00
C VAL A 755 -16.69 29.15 19.39
N ALA A 756 -17.48 30.05 18.81
CA ALA A 756 -17.49 31.46 19.16
C ALA A 756 -17.87 31.66 20.63
N TRP A 757 -18.92 30.98 21.10
CA TRP A 757 -19.30 31.02 22.50
C TRP A 757 -18.23 30.41 23.41
N LEU A 758 -17.62 29.27 23.03
CA LEU A 758 -16.51 28.66 23.79
C LEU A 758 -15.34 29.65 23.98
N LYS A 759 -14.88 30.30 22.89
CA LYS A 759 -13.80 31.29 22.93
C LYS A 759 -14.17 32.51 23.79
N ALA A 760 -15.42 32.98 23.72
CA ALA A 760 -15.88 34.15 24.47
C ALA A 760 -16.10 33.89 25.98
N ASN A 761 -16.43 32.66 26.38
CA ASN A 761 -16.84 32.34 27.75
C ASN A 761 -15.81 31.51 28.54
N ALA A 762 -14.76 31.00 27.89
CA ALA A 762 -13.66 30.35 28.60
C ALA A 762 -12.84 31.36 29.43
N LYS A 763 -12.44 30.96 30.63
CA LYS A 763 -11.53 31.73 31.50
C LYS A 763 -10.13 31.81 30.92
N SER A 764 -9.69 30.75 30.25
CA SER A 764 -8.42 30.68 29.53
C SER A 764 -8.47 29.58 28.49
N VAL A 765 -7.62 29.72 27.46
CA VAL A 765 -7.42 28.71 26.42
C VAL A 765 -5.96 28.30 26.43
N GLN A 766 -5.69 27.01 26.50
CA GLN A 766 -4.37 26.44 26.36
C GLN A 766 -4.29 25.69 25.03
N ASN A 767 -3.48 26.19 24.09
CA ASN A 767 -3.11 25.39 22.92
C ASN A 767 -2.14 24.29 23.39
N ILE A 768 -2.53 23.03 23.19
CA ILE A 768 -1.72 21.87 23.57
C ILE A 768 -0.70 21.58 22.48
N LYS A 769 -1.18 21.58 21.23
CA LYS A 769 -0.41 21.47 19.99
C LYS A 769 -1.29 22.00 18.83
N PRO A 770 -0.77 22.15 17.61
CA PRO A 770 -1.58 22.57 16.47
C PRO A 770 -2.88 21.75 16.38
N GLN A 771 -4.01 22.45 16.22
CA GLN A 771 -5.37 21.89 16.13
C GLN A 771 -5.87 21.16 17.40
N VAL A 772 -5.25 21.35 18.56
CA VAL A 772 -5.73 20.80 19.84
C VAL A 772 -5.71 21.88 20.92
N ASP A 773 -6.90 22.34 21.29
CA ASP A 773 -7.09 23.42 22.26
C ASP A 773 -7.88 22.96 23.48
N ARG A 774 -7.42 23.35 24.67
CA ARG A 774 -8.06 23.02 25.95
C ARG A 774 -8.62 24.29 26.60
N PHE A 775 -9.93 24.39 26.68
CA PHE A 775 -10.67 25.55 27.20
C PHE A 775 -11.03 25.33 28.67
N LEU A 776 -10.60 26.22 29.56
CA LEU A 776 -11.02 26.22 30.97
C LEU A 776 -12.33 27.00 31.12
N MET A 777 -13.41 26.33 31.50
CA MET A 777 -14.74 26.94 31.64
C MET A 777 -14.96 27.60 33.02
N PRO A 778 -15.95 28.51 33.17
CA PRO A 778 -16.22 29.18 34.44
C PRO A 778 -16.47 28.24 35.62
N ASN A 779 -17.08 27.09 35.35
CA ASN A 779 -17.37 26.03 36.32
C ASN A 779 -16.14 25.20 36.75
N GLY A 780 -14.94 25.49 36.23
CA GLY A 780 -13.68 24.83 36.57
C GLY A 780 -13.38 23.55 35.78
N ARG A 781 -14.28 23.11 34.89
CA ARG A 781 -14.04 21.97 33.99
C ARG A 781 -13.40 22.43 32.68
N HIS A 782 -12.71 21.51 32.02
CA HIS A 782 -12.10 21.74 30.72
C HIS A 782 -12.87 21.06 29.59
N ILE A 783 -12.80 21.66 28.40
CA ILE A 783 -13.23 21.07 27.13
C ILE A 783 -12.02 21.01 26.19
N ILE A 784 -11.79 19.87 25.55
CA ILE A 784 -10.75 19.70 24.52
C ILE A 784 -11.45 19.82 23.17
N LEU A 785 -11.15 20.88 22.42
CA LEU A 785 -11.67 21.10 21.07
C LEU A 785 -10.61 20.70 20.03
N LEU A 786 -11.03 19.92 19.05
CA LEU A 786 -10.17 19.51 17.94
C LEU A 786 -10.41 20.36 16.69
N ALA A 787 -9.34 20.70 15.98
CA ALA A 787 -9.34 21.44 14.71
C ALA A 787 -10.17 22.74 14.72
N GLU A 788 -10.27 23.40 15.87
CA GLU A 788 -11.14 24.58 16.06
C GLU A 788 -12.61 24.36 15.63
N GLY A 789 -13.09 23.11 15.69
CA GLY A 789 -14.44 22.75 15.24
C GLY A 789 -14.57 22.47 13.74
N ARG A 790 -13.51 22.60 12.94
CA ARG A 790 -13.50 22.15 11.53
C ARG A 790 -13.35 20.62 11.44
N LEU A 791 -13.41 20.06 10.22
CA LEU A 791 -13.37 18.61 9.98
C LEU A 791 -12.14 17.95 10.62
N VAL A 792 -12.37 17.10 11.62
CA VAL A 792 -11.31 16.52 12.46
C VAL A 792 -10.44 15.51 11.73
N ASN A 793 -11.01 14.74 10.81
CA ASN A 793 -10.29 13.72 10.03
C ASN A 793 -9.23 14.34 9.11
N LEU A 794 -9.47 15.54 8.58
CA LEU A 794 -8.54 16.28 7.73
C LEU A 794 -7.67 17.24 8.55
N GLY A 795 -8.26 17.92 9.53
CA GLY A 795 -7.56 18.88 10.38
C GLY A 795 -6.51 18.21 11.25
N CYS A 796 -6.84 17.09 11.89
CA CYS A 796 -5.98 16.38 12.83
C CYS A 796 -5.33 15.10 12.25
N ALA A 797 -5.71 14.67 11.04
CA ALA A 797 -5.09 13.55 10.35
C ALA A 797 -4.95 13.85 8.84
N THR A 798 -5.27 12.89 7.98
CA THR A 798 -5.01 12.95 6.53
C THR A 798 -6.26 12.74 5.67
N GLY A 799 -7.46 12.78 6.27
CA GLY A 799 -8.71 12.52 5.56
C GLY A 799 -8.94 11.03 5.30
N HIS A 800 -9.75 10.74 4.29
CA HIS A 800 -10.08 9.37 3.88
C HIS A 800 -8.90 8.70 3.15
N SER A 801 -8.85 7.37 3.20
CA SER A 801 -7.83 6.58 2.50
C SER A 801 -7.94 6.69 0.99
N SER A 802 -6.84 6.43 0.28
CA SER A 802 -6.76 6.56 -1.17
C SER A 802 -7.77 5.65 -1.89
N PHE A 803 -8.00 4.43 -1.42
CA PHE A 803 -9.00 3.51 -2.00
C PHE A 803 -10.42 4.07 -1.97
N VAL A 804 -10.85 4.61 -0.83
CA VAL A 804 -12.19 5.20 -0.70
C VAL A 804 -12.31 6.44 -1.58
N MET A 805 -11.29 7.31 -1.59
CA MET A 805 -11.29 8.50 -2.46
C MET A 805 -11.23 8.15 -3.95
N SER A 806 -10.66 6.99 -4.30
CA SER A 806 -10.70 6.51 -5.69
C SER A 806 -12.13 6.33 -6.19
N CYS A 807 -13.06 5.92 -5.33
CA CYS A 807 -14.47 5.79 -5.69
C CYS A 807 -15.09 7.17 -5.99
N SER A 808 -14.94 8.14 -5.09
CA SER A 808 -15.46 9.50 -5.26
C SER A 808 -14.85 10.21 -6.47
N PHE A 809 -13.53 10.13 -6.61
CA PHE A 809 -12.83 10.82 -7.68
C PHE A 809 -13.01 10.16 -9.04
N SER A 810 -13.26 8.84 -9.08
CA SER A 810 -13.74 8.20 -10.31
C SER A 810 -15.08 8.78 -10.75
N ASN A 811 -16.02 8.99 -9.82
CA ASN A 811 -17.27 9.68 -10.13
C ASN A 811 -17.03 11.12 -10.61
N GLN A 812 -16.12 11.87 -9.97
CA GLN A 812 -15.77 13.23 -10.42
C GLN A 812 -15.25 13.24 -11.87
N VAL A 813 -14.29 12.38 -12.20
CA VAL A 813 -13.74 12.32 -13.56
C VAL A 813 -14.82 11.94 -14.58
N LEU A 814 -15.67 10.95 -14.27
CA LEU A 814 -16.78 10.56 -15.14
C LEU A 814 -17.82 11.68 -15.29
N ALA A 815 -18.10 12.45 -14.23
CA ALA A 815 -18.98 13.62 -14.28
C ALA A 815 -18.41 14.73 -15.17
N GLN A 816 -17.11 15.01 -15.06
CA GLN A 816 -16.40 15.98 -15.91
C GLN A 816 -16.46 15.56 -17.38
N ILE A 817 -16.20 14.29 -17.69
CA ILE A 817 -16.34 13.76 -19.06
C ILE A 817 -17.80 13.89 -19.53
N ALA A 818 -18.78 13.51 -18.70
CA ALA A 818 -20.19 13.54 -19.07
C ALA A 818 -20.70 14.96 -19.38
N LEU A 819 -20.26 15.97 -18.62
CA LEU A 819 -20.57 17.38 -18.89
C LEU A 819 -19.89 17.88 -20.17
N PHE A 820 -18.59 17.61 -20.32
CA PHE A 820 -17.80 18.13 -21.43
C PHE A 820 -18.15 17.47 -22.78
N LYS A 821 -18.48 16.17 -22.77
CA LYS A 821 -18.82 15.36 -23.95
C LYS A 821 -20.32 15.22 -24.18
N ALA A 822 -21.14 15.99 -23.48
CA ALA A 822 -22.60 15.94 -23.55
C ALA A 822 -23.18 16.06 -24.98
N GLU A 823 -22.52 16.78 -25.88
CA GLU A 823 -22.93 16.98 -27.28
C GLU A 823 -22.15 16.10 -28.29
N ASP A 824 -21.22 15.26 -27.82
CA ASP A 824 -20.38 14.41 -28.68
C ASP A 824 -21.05 13.05 -28.94
N ALA A 825 -21.93 13.00 -29.94
CA ALA A 825 -22.66 11.79 -30.30
C ALA A 825 -21.74 10.62 -30.72
N ALA A 826 -20.56 10.91 -31.27
CA ALA A 826 -19.59 9.88 -31.64
C ALA A 826 -18.98 9.24 -30.39
N PHE A 827 -18.60 10.06 -29.40
CA PHE A 827 -18.11 9.59 -28.11
C PHE A 827 -19.17 8.76 -27.37
N GLY A 828 -20.41 9.26 -27.28
CA GLY A 828 -21.51 8.53 -26.64
C GLY A 828 -21.89 7.21 -27.33
N LYS A 829 -21.65 7.08 -28.64
CA LYS A 829 -21.82 5.81 -29.37
C LYS A 829 -20.66 4.83 -29.10
N LYS A 830 -19.44 5.35 -28.90
CA LYS A 830 -18.25 4.54 -28.60
C LYS A 830 -18.28 4.01 -27.16
N TYR A 831 -18.69 4.86 -26.21
CA TYR A 831 -18.79 4.55 -24.79
C TYR A 831 -20.25 4.64 -24.35
N ILE A 832 -20.93 3.49 -24.37
CA ILE A 832 -22.37 3.38 -24.16
C ILE A 832 -22.84 3.98 -22.83
N GLU A 833 -22.00 3.91 -21.80
CA GLU A 833 -22.23 4.50 -20.48
C GLU A 833 -22.37 6.03 -20.51
N PHE A 834 -21.79 6.71 -21.51
CA PHE A 834 -21.95 8.15 -21.75
C PHE A 834 -23.05 8.47 -22.76
N GLY A 835 -23.58 7.47 -23.48
CA GLY A 835 -24.64 7.66 -24.49
C GLY A 835 -25.93 8.25 -23.93
N ALA A 836 -26.18 8.08 -22.62
CA ALA A 836 -27.34 8.62 -21.92
C ALA A 836 -27.10 10.02 -21.30
N SER A 837 -25.89 10.56 -21.37
CA SER A 837 -25.56 11.83 -20.72
C SER A 837 -26.30 12.99 -21.36
N GLY A 838 -26.10 13.21 -22.67
CA GLY A 838 -26.75 14.26 -23.46
C GLY A 838 -26.55 15.68 -22.92
N LYS A 839 -26.81 16.71 -23.73
CA LYS A 839 -26.86 18.08 -23.20
C LYS A 839 -28.04 18.24 -22.26
N LYS A 840 -27.76 18.62 -21.03
CA LYS A 840 -28.78 18.85 -20.01
C LYS A 840 -29.10 20.35 -19.89
N PRO A 841 -30.39 20.74 -19.77
CA PRO A 841 -30.72 22.10 -19.40
C PRO A 841 -30.22 22.40 -17.98
N VAL A 842 -30.18 23.68 -17.61
CA VAL A 842 -29.80 24.10 -16.25
C VAL A 842 -30.68 23.37 -15.23
N GLY A 843 -30.02 22.67 -14.31
CA GLY A 843 -30.62 21.75 -13.35
C GLY A 843 -29.55 20.98 -12.59
N VAL A 844 -29.96 20.23 -11.57
CA VAL A 844 -29.09 19.36 -10.78
C VAL A 844 -29.43 17.90 -11.08
N TYR A 845 -28.45 17.13 -11.50
CA TYR A 845 -28.60 15.75 -11.96
C TYR A 845 -27.66 14.82 -11.21
N VAL A 846 -27.99 13.54 -11.13
CA VAL A 846 -27.07 12.50 -10.60
C VAL A 846 -26.41 11.79 -11.79
N LEU A 847 -25.22 11.23 -11.58
CA LEU A 847 -24.60 10.35 -12.57
C LEU A 847 -25.54 9.18 -12.94
N PRO A 848 -25.66 8.83 -14.22
CA PRO A 848 -26.37 7.62 -14.65
C PRO A 848 -25.91 6.39 -13.88
N LYS A 849 -26.84 5.52 -13.47
CA LYS A 849 -26.51 4.35 -12.63
C LYS A 849 -25.46 3.41 -13.26
N ILE A 850 -25.44 3.30 -14.59
CA ILE A 850 -24.41 2.51 -15.30
C ILE A 850 -22.99 3.04 -15.06
N LEU A 851 -22.81 4.36 -14.92
CA LEU A 851 -21.52 4.96 -14.58
C LEU A 851 -21.15 4.72 -13.11
N ASP A 852 -22.13 4.75 -12.21
CA ASP A 852 -21.95 4.42 -10.79
C ASP A 852 -21.56 2.94 -10.59
N GLU A 853 -22.25 2.01 -11.28
CA GLU A 853 -21.89 0.59 -11.30
C GLU A 853 -20.53 0.34 -11.96
N GLN A 854 -20.18 1.12 -12.98
CA GLN A 854 -18.85 1.09 -13.59
C GLN A 854 -17.78 1.51 -12.58
N VAL A 855 -17.99 2.55 -11.77
CA VAL A 855 -17.07 2.91 -10.68
C VAL A 855 -16.87 1.73 -9.76
N ALA A 856 -17.95 1.10 -9.26
CA ALA A 856 -17.82 -0.07 -8.38
C ALA A 856 -17.01 -1.19 -9.04
N PHE A 857 -17.32 -1.52 -10.30
CA PHE A 857 -16.63 -2.56 -11.07
C PHE A 857 -15.12 -2.34 -11.15
N LEU A 858 -14.66 -1.10 -11.37
CA LEU A 858 -13.24 -0.76 -11.50
C LEU A 858 -12.44 -0.98 -10.20
N HIS A 859 -13.10 -1.13 -9.05
CA HIS A 859 -12.43 -1.30 -7.75
C HIS A 859 -12.38 -2.77 -7.29
N LEU A 860 -13.21 -3.65 -7.86
CA LEU A 860 -13.40 -5.01 -7.32
C LEU A 860 -12.16 -5.89 -7.38
N ALA A 861 -11.37 -5.79 -8.44
CA ALA A 861 -10.17 -6.60 -8.59
C ALA A 861 -9.15 -6.33 -7.48
N HIS A 862 -9.01 -5.06 -7.06
CA HIS A 862 -8.09 -4.62 -6.01
C HIS A 862 -8.40 -5.24 -4.64
N VAL A 863 -9.68 -5.50 -4.37
CA VAL A 863 -10.15 -6.15 -3.13
C VAL A 863 -10.44 -7.64 -3.32
N ASN A 864 -9.93 -8.24 -4.40
CA ASN A 864 -10.12 -9.66 -4.74
C ASN A 864 -11.61 -10.09 -4.82
N ALA A 865 -12.49 -9.18 -5.20
CA ALA A 865 -13.90 -9.45 -5.41
C ALA A 865 -14.17 -9.88 -6.86
N LYS A 866 -14.84 -11.02 -7.04
CA LYS A 866 -15.18 -11.58 -8.36
C LYS A 866 -16.69 -11.51 -8.60
N LEU A 867 -17.10 -10.87 -9.68
CA LEU A 867 -18.51 -10.79 -10.08
C LEU A 867 -18.94 -12.03 -10.86
N SER A 868 -20.13 -12.54 -10.52
CA SER A 868 -20.87 -13.45 -11.40
C SER A 868 -21.48 -12.67 -12.58
N LYS A 869 -21.68 -13.34 -13.71
CA LYS A 869 -22.37 -12.76 -14.87
C LYS A 869 -23.76 -13.37 -15.01
N LEU A 870 -24.76 -12.54 -15.30
CA LEU A 870 -26.10 -13.03 -15.65
C LEU A 870 -26.02 -13.81 -16.95
N THR A 871 -26.64 -15.00 -16.97
CA THR A 871 -26.93 -15.70 -18.23
C THR A 871 -28.04 -14.96 -18.99
N PRO A 872 -28.15 -15.13 -20.32
CA PRO A 872 -29.23 -14.51 -21.10
C PRO A 872 -30.63 -14.79 -20.52
N VAL A 873 -30.87 -16.02 -20.05
CA VAL A 873 -32.14 -16.43 -19.43
C VAL A 873 -32.42 -15.67 -18.12
N GLN A 874 -31.38 -15.42 -17.31
CA GLN A 874 -31.54 -14.65 -16.07
C GLN A 874 -31.79 -13.16 -16.35
N ALA A 875 -31.09 -12.58 -17.32
CA ALA A 875 -31.28 -11.20 -17.74
C ALA A 875 -32.72 -10.98 -18.27
N GLU A 876 -33.19 -11.86 -19.15
CA GLU A 876 -34.57 -11.85 -19.65
C GLU A 876 -35.60 -12.00 -18.52
N TYR A 877 -35.38 -12.95 -17.59
CA TYR A 877 -36.27 -13.16 -16.45
C TYR A 877 -36.41 -11.93 -15.56
N LEU A 878 -35.31 -11.21 -15.33
CA LEU A 878 -35.29 -9.99 -14.51
C LEU A 878 -35.74 -8.75 -15.30
N GLY A 879 -35.82 -8.83 -16.63
CA GLY A 879 -36.15 -7.69 -17.49
C GLY A 879 -35.08 -6.60 -17.50
N ILE A 880 -33.81 -6.97 -17.32
CA ILE A 880 -32.67 -6.03 -17.31
C ILE A 880 -31.57 -6.49 -18.28
N PRO A 881 -30.74 -5.58 -18.83
CA PRO A 881 -29.59 -5.97 -19.64
C PRO A 881 -28.57 -6.78 -18.83
N ALA A 882 -27.83 -7.68 -19.49
CA ALA A 882 -26.80 -8.47 -18.82
C ALA A 882 -25.60 -7.62 -18.37
N GLU A 883 -25.42 -6.46 -19.00
CA GLU A 883 -24.38 -5.47 -18.75
C GLU A 883 -24.81 -4.38 -17.75
N GLY A 884 -26.07 -4.40 -17.30
CA GLY A 884 -26.66 -3.38 -16.43
C GLY A 884 -27.34 -2.22 -17.18
N PRO A 885 -27.91 -1.25 -16.45
CA PRO A 885 -27.87 -1.13 -14.99
C PRO A 885 -28.65 -2.24 -14.27
N PHE A 886 -28.13 -2.72 -13.14
CA PHE A 886 -28.68 -3.89 -12.44
C PHE A 886 -29.78 -3.57 -11.42
N LYS A 887 -30.03 -2.29 -11.15
CA LYS A 887 -31.06 -1.81 -10.22
C LYS A 887 -31.83 -0.64 -10.82
N ALA A 888 -33.08 -0.49 -10.39
CA ALA A 888 -33.90 0.66 -10.77
C ALA A 888 -33.32 1.96 -10.17
N GLU A 889 -33.59 3.11 -10.79
CA GLU A 889 -33.03 4.40 -10.34
C GLU A 889 -33.33 4.71 -8.88
N MET A 890 -34.55 4.43 -8.42
CA MET A 890 -35.01 4.62 -7.04
C MET A 890 -34.39 3.67 -5.99
N TYR A 891 -33.55 2.71 -6.39
CA TYR A 891 -32.97 1.73 -5.47
C TYR A 891 -31.90 2.37 -4.58
N VAL A 892 -32.21 2.53 -3.31
CA VAL A 892 -31.30 3.06 -2.28
C VAL A 892 -30.60 1.88 -1.57
N ILE A 893 -29.26 1.89 -1.54
CA ILE A 893 -28.49 0.93 -0.76
C ILE A 893 -28.40 1.44 0.69
N ASP A 894 -29.18 0.84 1.59
CA ASP A 894 -28.92 0.93 3.02
C ASP A 894 -28.22 -0.36 3.47
N LEU A 895 -26.95 -0.23 3.85
CA LEU A 895 -26.11 -1.30 4.37
C LEU A 895 -26.62 -1.72 5.75
N PHE A 896 -27.63 -2.58 5.78
CA PHE A 896 -28.00 -3.35 6.97
C PHE A 896 -27.20 -4.66 7.01
N PRO A 897 -26.48 -4.97 8.11
CA PRO A 897 -26.14 -6.35 8.41
C PRO A 897 -27.42 -7.03 8.91
N LEU A 898 -28.34 -7.34 7.99
CA LEU A 898 -29.45 -8.22 8.29
C LEU A 898 -28.86 -9.63 8.39
N PHE A 899 -28.75 -10.13 9.62
CA PHE A 899 -28.69 -11.56 9.89
C PHE A 899 -29.96 -12.19 9.28
N TYR A 900 -29.88 -12.58 8.02
CA TYR A 900 -30.90 -13.44 7.42
C TYR A 900 -30.70 -14.83 8.01
N PHE A 901 -31.55 -15.18 8.98
CA PHE A 901 -31.86 -16.57 9.27
C PHE A 901 -32.50 -17.16 8.01
N THR A 902 -31.73 -17.94 7.24
CA THR A 902 -32.29 -18.78 6.18
C THR A 902 -33.02 -19.94 6.83
N LEU A 903 -34.29 -19.74 7.18
CA LEU A 903 -35.22 -20.86 7.36
C LEU A 903 -35.60 -21.37 5.97
N PHE A 904 -34.94 -22.44 5.55
CA PHE A 904 -35.42 -23.31 4.48
C PHE A 904 -36.88 -23.70 4.74
N THR A 905 -37.81 -23.25 3.90
CA THR A 905 -39.07 -23.98 3.65
C THR A 905 -39.59 -23.73 2.23
N ASP A 906 -38.83 -24.18 1.22
CA ASP A 906 -39.43 -24.55 -0.06
C ASP A 906 -40.12 -25.91 0.08
N SER A 907 -41.32 -25.92 0.68
CA SER A 907 -42.25 -27.04 0.51
C SER A 907 -43.74 -26.71 0.72
N LEU A 908 -44.13 -25.42 0.73
CA LEU A 908 -45.53 -25.05 1.04
C LEU A 908 -46.15 -23.99 0.12
N LEU A 909 -45.69 -23.88 -1.14
CA LEU A 909 -46.39 -23.11 -2.18
C LEU A 909 -46.86 -23.95 -3.38
N ALA A 910 -46.74 -25.28 -3.32
CA ALA A 910 -47.37 -26.20 -4.27
C ALA A 910 -48.73 -26.74 -3.81
N THR A 911 -49.14 -26.49 -2.56
CA THR A 911 -50.40 -26.99 -1.97
C THR A 911 -51.46 -25.90 -1.76
N ALA A 912 -51.10 -24.60 -1.88
CA ALA A 912 -52.02 -23.48 -1.65
C ALA A 912 -52.90 -23.12 -2.87
N THR A 913 -52.59 -23.62 -4.07
CA THR A 913 -53.34 -23.32 -5.31
C THR A 913 -54.54 -24.26 -5.52
N LYS A 914 -54.73 -25.29 -4.68
CA LYS A 914 -55.93 -26.16 -4.70
C LYS A 914 -56.99 -25.79 -3.66
N LEU A 915 -56.70 -24.89 -2.70
CA LEU A 915 -57.68 -24.47 -1.68
C LEU A 915 -58.37 -23.13 -1.99
N PHE A 916 -57.80 -22.30 -2.88
CA PHE A 916 -58.35 -20.97 -3.22
C PHE A 916 -59.36 -20.94 -4.39
N ARG A 917 -59.86 -22.11 -4.82
CA ARG A 917 -60.98 -22.23 -5.79
C ARG A 917 -62.34 -22.58 -5.15
N ARG A 918 -62.46 -22.57 -3.81
CA ARG A 918 -63.69 -23.00 -3.13
C ARG A 918 -64.27 -22.11 -2.03
N LYS A 919 -63.86 -20.83 -1.91
CA LYS A 919 -64.54 -19.85 -1.04
C LYS A 919 -64.63 -18.48 -1.68
N ARG A 920 -65.40 -18.38 -2.77
CA ARG A 920 -65.83 -17.12 -3.39
C ARG A 920 -67.13 -16.56 -2.79
N ASP A 921 -67.64 -17.15 -1.70
CA ASP A 921 -68.95 -16.80 -1.11
C ASP A 921 -68.89 -16.33 0.35
N PHE A 922 -67.72 -15.98 0.90
CA PHE A 922 -67.59 -15.62 2.33
C PHE A 922 -66.99 -14.23 2.61
N PHE A 923 -67.10 -13.29 1.65
CA PHE A 923 -66.78 -11.87 1.84
C PHE A 923 -67.97 -10.96 1.50
N ARG A 924 -69.15 -11.36 1.98
CA ARG A 924 -70.32 -10.48 2.17
C ARG A 924 -70.95 -10.91 3.49
N VAL A 925 -70.67 -10.14 4.54
CA VAL A 925 -71.29 -10.10 5.89
C VAL A 925 -70.16 -9.97 6.91
N LEU A 926 -69.80 -8.72 7.21
CA LEU A 926 -69.34 -8.20 8.51
C LEU A 926 -68.68 -6.83 8.29
N TRP A 927 -69.51 -5.90 7.84
CA TRP A 927 -69.36 -4.48 8.13
C TRP A 927 -70.54 -4.14 9.04
N ALA A 928 -70.34 -4.27 10.36
CA ALA A 928 -71.22 -3.75 11.41
C ALA A 928 -70.63 -4.09 12.79
N SER A 929 -70.71 -3.12 13.70
CA SER A 929 -70.62 -3.20 15.19
C SER A 929 -69.28 -3.59 15.82
N HIS A 930 -68.79 -2.99 16.90
CA HIS A 930 -69.03 -1.75 17.69
C HIS A 930 -67.93 -1.79 18.79
N ASP A 931 -67.69 -0.63 19.40
CA ASP A 931 -66.97 -0.32 20.65
C ASP A 931 -66.55 -1.46 21.61
N ILE A 932 -65.30 -1.34 22.14
CA ILE A 932 -64.93 -1.25 23.57
C ILE A 932 -63.51 -0.66 23.67
#